data_AF-A0A925A927-F1
#
_entry.id   AF-A0A925A927-F1
#
_cell.length_a   1.000
_cell.length_b   1.000
_cell.length_c   1.000
_cell.angle_alpha   90.00
_cell.angle_beta   90.00
_cell.angle_gamma   90.00
#
_symmetry.space_group_name_H-M   'P 1'
#
loop_
_entity.id
_entity.type
_entity.pdbx_description
1 polymer ?
#
loop_
_entity_poly.entity_id
_entity_poly.type
_entity_poly.pdbx_seq_one_letter_code
_entity_poly.pdbx_strand_id
1 'polypeptide(L)'
;MVIAAPIISERARIARDGAGVVEIDWQIDNRFRLLSNEVAIAGSDYTEEQRFYRDLAAYTEEYREWFERERAAWLFPNVLDSDLIHPRGSRDLIQNYDTHYRAQDYRYDPAWVNDVSRHVTFSLLGPSANLLCDWSWPGRPFSNVWEACTQQSTIVSLDEPVEVKVRTRNNDTGQEAELRTGVVARDLTIVALGDSFSAGEGNPHAHWRIVSHPQAAIWLDARCHRSLISGPALAAAFLARQNPRLSVTLLHYGCSGASVADGIAGPWSFLETSAQVAARYRPYQSIPGHPGQPDDQIAPPIGEYDIAPSQIAQARADLQGRSPDAVFVSTGGNDIGFARIVTSLAAPPKATSDIELVPAGHANTQRSLPHDRAMWTSLSQPPTCIEGSSEESFVQCVYARVQARIDSILRGPESQYAVLARAIDTLGVPREEVFITQYPSLTEYRSVEGSNADYEPCVDNAFDSRPSIVPSIISWWPGMGVTLEASQGAFTEVISPLNSAVAATHDAERWTVVDGHVPWSRPYGYCSLEQRHVNTLFDSAWVQGRVYSSERRIGVVRQSTLPNDESAPHVLVWNDPSWPGGLPVGPCYLEGTSILDTSAVCSDARYEPETRDSSFLDTSGAVHPTLFGHCGYASALVTTLLREGRDSDWRASLDPAFVDSVQAGETSLQFLCSPAAWGADVVEPQ
;
A
#
# COMPACT_ATOMS: atom_id res chain seq x y z
N MET A 1 24.47 8.04 -17.01
CA MET A 1 23.92 7.62 -18.32
C MET A 1 22.86 6.58 -18.00
N VAL A 2 21.65 7.07 -17.73
CA VAL A 2 20.52 6.25 -17.30
C VAL A 2 19.96 5.63 -18.57
N ILE A 3 20.20 4.34 -18.77
CA ILE A 3 19.45 3.60 -19.77
C ILE A 3 18.07 3.41 -19.13
N ALA A 4 17.16 4.37 -19.30
CA ALA A 4 15.76 3.99 -19.36
C ALA A 4 15.72 3.02 -20.54
N ALA A 5 15.75 1.72 -20.25
CA ALA A 5 15.66 0.72 -21.30
C ALA A 5 14.45 1.14 -22.11
N PRO A 6 14.62 1.55 -23.38
CA PRO A 6 13.46 1.79 -24.19
C PRO A 6 12.82 0.42 -24.25
N ILE A 7 11.67 0.26 -23.59
CA ILE A 7 10.84 -0.94 -23.66
C ILE A 7 10.27 -0.94 -25.08
N ILE A 8 11.16 -1.10 -26.06
CA ILE A 8 10.83 -1.53 -27.40
C ILE A 8 10.51 -2.99 -27.15
N SER A 9 9.26 -3.26 -26.81
CA SER A 9 8.74 -4.62 -26.78
C SER A 9 9.21 -5.31 -28.07
N GLU A 10 9.47 -6.61 -28.01
CA GLU A 10 9.87 -7.40 -29.19
C GLU A 10 8.93 -7.15 -30.39
N ARG A 11 7.66 -6.77 -30.13
CA ARG A 11 6.66 -6.28 -31.09
C ARG A 11 7.10 -5.04 -31.88
N ALA A 12 7.67 -4.03 -31.23
CA ALA A 12 8.19 -2.84 -31.88
C ALA A 12 9.48 -3.10 -32.66
N ARG A 13 10.24 -4.15 -32.28
CA ARG A 13 11.35 -4.68 -33.09
C ARG A 13 10.84 -5.42 -34.33
N ILE A 14 9.89 -6.35 -34.19
CA ILE A 14 9.25 -7.07 -35.30
C ILE A 14 8.58 -6.09 -36.29
N ALA A 15 7.90 -5.05 -35.77
CA ALA A 15 7.31 -4.01 -36.60
C ALA A 15 8.34 -3.11 -37.32
N ARG A 16 9.57 -2.97 -36.79
CA ARG A 16 10.64 -2.15 -37.38
C ARG A 16 11.58 -2.92 -38.31
N ASP A 17 11.87 -4.19 -37.99
CA ASP A 17 12.84 -5.03 -38.70
C ASP A 17 12.18 -5.99 -39.73
N GLY A 18 10.85 -6.19 -39.64
CA GLY A 18 10.10 -7.12 -40.48
C GLY A 18 9.63 -6.53 -41.81
N ALA A 19 10.52 -6.46 -42.80
CA ALA A 19 10.13 -6.27 -44.19
C ALA A 19 9.35 -7.51 -44.70
N GLY A 20 8.03 -7.57 -44.47
CA GLY A 20 7.08 -8.41 -45.22
C GLY A 20 6.45 -9.63 -44.52
N VAL A 21 6.68 -9.85 -43.22
CA VAL A 21 6.06 -10.98 -42.48
C VAL A 21 4.81 -10.51 -41.75
N VAL A 22 3.73 -11.29 -41.83
CA VAL A 22 2.46 -11.05 -41.12
C VAL A 22 2.29 -12.13 -40.05
N GLU A 23 2.01 -11.72 -38.81
CA GLU A 23 1.88 -12.61 -37.66
C GLU A 23 0.62 -12.30 -36.86
N ILE A 24 0.08 -13.31 -36.16
CA ILE A 24 -1.03 -13.12 -35.21
C ILE A 24 -0.45 -12.61 -33.90
N ASP A 25 -0.92 -11.46 -33.46
CA ASP A 25 -0.73 -10.96 -32.11
C ASP A 25 -2.03 -11.02 -31.32
N TRP A 26 -1.91 -10.97 -29.99
CA TRP A 26 -3.08 -10.95 -29.12
C TRP A 26 -2.83 -10.06 -27.89
N GLN A 27 -3.79 -9.93 -27.00
CA GLN A 27 -3.57 -9.42 -25.65
C GLN A 27 -4.79 -9.73 -24.79
N ILE A 28 -4.59 -9.87 -23.50
CA ILE A 28 -5.68 -9.85 -22.52
C ILE A 28 -6.21 -8.42 -22.44
N ASP A 29 -7.53 -8.29 -22.47
CA ASP A 29 -8.22 -7.03 -22.21
C ASP A 29 -8.43 -6.87 -20.70
N ASN A 30 -8.27 -5.64 -20.18
CA ASN A 30 -8.24 -5.33 -18.75
C ASN A 30 -7.22 -6.19 -17.95
N ARG A 31 -5.94 -5.84 -18.04
CA ARG A 31 -4.87 -6.62 -17.41
C ARG A 31 -4.74 -6.32 -15.92
N PHE A 32 -4.88 -5.06 -15.52
CA PHE A 32 -4.92 -4.70 -14.10
C PHE A 32 -6.34 -4.84 -13.54
N ARG A 33 -6.70 -6.05 -13.13
CA ARG A 33 -8.10 -6.44 -12.87
C ARG A 33 -8.76 -5.77 -11.65
N LEU A 34 -8.01 -5.03 -10.82
CA LEU A 34 -8.63 -4.25 -9.74
C LEU A 34 -9.60 -3.19 -10.30
N LEU A 35 -9.24 -2.58 -11.44
CA LEU A 35 -10.10 -1.66 -12.16
C LEU A 35 -11.19 -2.44 -12.88
N SER A 36 -12.44 -2.00 -12.74
CA SER A 36 -13.57 -2.62 -13.42
C SER A 36 -13.73 -2.06 -14.84
N ASN A 37 -14.37 -2.82 -15.72
CA ASN A 37 -14.73 -2.51 -17.11
C ASN A 37 -13.68 -2.88 -18.16
N GLU A 38 -14.02 -3.90 -18.95
CA GLU A 38 -13.35 -4.27 -20.22
C GLU A 38 -13.85 -3.42 -21.41
N VAL A 39 -14.91 -2.62 -21.19
CA VAL A 39 -15.55 -1.78 -22.20
C VAL A 39 -15.17 -0.31 -21.96
N ALA A 40 -15.15 0.48 -23.03
CA ALA A 40 -14.91 1.91 -22.96
C ALA A 40 -15.89 2.60 -22.00
N ILE A 41 -15.39 3.54 -21.20
CA ILE A 41 -16.19 4.34 -20.27
C ILE A 41 -17.22 5.12 -21.08
N ALA A 42 -18.47 5.18 -20.60
CA ALA A 42 -19.57 5.84 -21.30
C ALA A 42 -19.20 7.28 -21.70
N GLY A 43 -19.22 7.57 -23.01
CA GLY A 43 -18.84 8.88 -23.55
C GLY A 43 -17.35 9.05 -23.84
N SER A 44 -16.56 7.98 -23.80
CA SER A 44 -15.13 7.96 -24.14
C SER A 44 -14.75 6.77 -25.03
N ASP A 45 -13.54 6.81 -25.60
CA ASP A 45 -12.96 5.72 -26.41
C ASP A 45 -11.95 4.86 -25.62
N TYR A 46 -11.89 5.00 -24.29
CA TYR A 46 -10.89 4.32 -23.45
C TYR A 46 -11.51 3.59 -22.26
N THR A 47 -10.84 2.53 -21.79
CA THR A 47 -11.22 1.75 -20.60
C THR A 47 -10.75 2.43 -19.30
N GLU A 48 -11.21 1.96 -18.14
CA GLU A 48 -10.71 2.43 -16.83
C GLU A 48 -9.22 2.15 -16.63
N GLU A 49 -8.71 1.01 -17.11
CA GLU A 49 -7.27 0.71 -17.10
C GLU A 49 -6.47 1.74 -17.91
N GLN A 50 -6.93 2.07 -19.12
CA GLN A 50 -6.26 3.06 -19.98
C GLN A 50 -6.32 4.46 -19.39
N ARG A 51 -7.46 4.82 -18.77
CA ARG A 51 -7.63 6.05 -18.01
C ARG A 51 -6.59 6.13 -16.89
N PHE A 52 -6.50 5.09 -16.06
CA PHE A 52 -5.56 5.05 -14.93
C PHE A 52 -4.11 5.24 -15.35
N TYR A 53 -3.63 4.52 -16.37
CA TYR A 53 -2.24 4.69 -16.83
C TYR A 53 -1.95 6.08 -17.38
N ARG A 54 -2.88 6.66 -18.15
CA ARG A 54 -2.74 8.03 -18.67
C ARG A 54 -2.68 9.04 -17.54
N ASP A 55 -3.60 8.93 -16.59
CA ASP A 55 -3.72 9.82 -15.45
C ASP A 55 -2.47 9.72 -14.56
N LEU A 56 -1.98 8.50 -14.29
CA LEU A 56 -0.76 8.26 -13.53
C LEU A 56 0.50 8.80 -14.22
N ALA A 57 0.60 8.67 -15.55
CA ALA A 57 1.71 9.24 -16.32
C ALA A 57 1.73 10.77 -16.20
N ALA A 58 0.57 11.42 -16.34
CA ALA A 58 0.44 12.87 -16.18
C ALA A 58 0.75 13.31 -14.74
N TYR A 59 0.18 12.64 -13.75
CA TYR A 59 0.36 12.96 -12.34
C TYR A 59 1.83 12.82 -11.92
N THR A 60 2.53 11.76 -12.37
CA THR A 60 3.95 11.56 -12.08
C THR A 60 4.81 12.69 -12.64
N GLU A 61 4.50 13.16 -13.86
CA GLU A 61 5.24 14.26 -14.48
C GLU A 61 4.97 15.59 -13.78
N GLU A 62 3.70 15.90 -13.50
CA GLU A 62 3.30 17.11 -12.78
C GLU A 62 3.91 17.15 -11.37
N TYR A 63 3.94 16.01 -10.68
CA TYR A 63 4.54 15.86 -9.35
C TYR A 63 6.07 16.04 -9.40
N ARG A 64 6.74 15.63 -10.48
CA ARG A 64 8.18 15.85 -10.69
C ARG A 64 8.50 17.32 -10.94
N GLU A 65 7.80 17.94 -11.90
CA GLU A 65 8.00 19.35 -12.25
C GLU A 65 7.73 20.28 -11.06
N TRP A 66 6.82 19.91 -10.15
CA TRP A 66 6.54 20.65 -8.93
C TRP A 66 7.80 20.91 -8.09
N PHE A 67 8.55 19.85 -7.75
CA PHE A 67 9.79 20.00 -6.98
C PHE A 67 10.85 20.85 -7.71
N GLU A 68 10.91 20.73 -9.04
CA GLU A 68 11.86 21.50 -9.86
C GLU A 68 11.51 23.00 -9.87
N ARG A 69 10.21 23.35 -9.89
CA ARG A 69 9.73 24.74 -9.91
C ARG A 69 9.76 25.43 -8.55
N GLU A 70 9.57 24.69 -7.45
CA GLU A 70 9.23 25.27 -6.14
C GLU A 70 10.32 25.33 -5.08
N ARG A 71 11.61 25.30 -5.48
CA ARG A 71 12.73 25.67 -4.58
C ARG A 71 12.61 27.07 -3.92
N ALA A 72 11.54 27.84 -4.18
CA ALA A 72 11.34 29.23 -3.78
C ALA A 72 9.98 29.55 -3.09
N ALA A 73 9.10 28.59 -2.76
CA ALA A 73 7.79 28.88 -2.15
C ALA A 73 7.73 28.51 -0.65
N TRP A 74 7.78 29.52 0.23
CA TRP A 74 8.08 29.35 1.67
C TRP A 74 6.83 29.20 2.57
N LEU A 75 5.61 29.30 2.03
CA LEU A 75 4.40 29.56 2.83
C LEU A 75 3.22 28.62 2.60
N PHE A 76 3.14 27.90 1.48
CA PHE A 76 2.01 26.99 1.19
C PHE A 76 2.50 25.77 0.39
N PRO A 77 2.02 24.56 0.70
CA PRO A 77 2.23 23.42 -0.18
C PRO A 77 1.33 23.63 -1.41
N ASN A 78 1.91 23.97 -2.57
CA ASN A 78 1.16 24.12 -3.82
C ASN A 78 0.82 22.77 -4.49
N VAL A 79 1.02 21.64 -3.79
CA VAL A 79 0.49 20.32 -4.16
C VAL A 79 -1.06 20.30 -4.20
N LEU A 80 -1.70 21.43 -3.88
CA LEU A 80 -3.14 21.61 -3.95
C LEU A 80 -3.74 21.47 -5.33
N ASP A 81 -3.00 21.67 -6.43
CA ASP A 81 -3.59 21.67 -7.79
C ASP A 81 -3.33 20.38 -8.60
N SER A 82 -2.48 19.45 -8.13
CA SER A 82 -2.29 18.16 -8.81
C SER A 82 -3.11 17.06 -8.13
N ASP A 83 -4.02 16.44 -8.87
CA ASP A 83 -4.78 15.26 -8.46
C ASP A 83 -4.41 14.11 -9.42
N LEU A 84 -4.41 12.86 -8.95
CA LEU A 84 -4.33 11.71 -9.86
C LEU A 84 -5.49 11.77 -10.86
N ILE A 85 -6.69 12.04 -10.35
CA ILE A 85 -7.88 12.28 -11.17
C ILE A 85 -8.00 13.78 -11.45
N HIS A 86 -7.20 14.30 -12.38
CA HIS A 86 -7.20 15.72 -12.74
C HIS A 86 -8.20 16.02 -13.87
N PRO A 87 -9.09 17.02 -13.74
CA PRO A 87 -9.76 17.60 -14.90
C PRO A 87 -8.82 18.63 -15.54
N ARG A 88 -8.13 18.31 -16.64
CA ARG A 88 -7.51 19.39 -17.44
C ARG A 88 -8.62 20.24 -18.05
N GLY A 89 -8.91 21.39 -17.44
CA GLY A 89 -9.82 22.41 -17.99
C GLY A 89 -11.32 22.22 -17.76
N SER A 90 -11.75 21.32 -16.87
CA SER A 90 -13.17 21.14 -16.52
C SER A 90 -13.50 21.58 -15.08
N ARG A 91 -14.72 22.09 -14.88
CA ARG A 91 -15.33 22.42 -13.58
C ARG A 91 -16.28 21.31 -13.08
N ASP A 92 -16.31 20.16 -13.76
CA ASP A 92 -17.23 19.06 -13.45
C ASP A 92 -16.72 18.20 -12.30
N LEU A 93 -17.64 17.48 -11.65
CA LEU A 93 -17.34 16.50 -10.61
C LEU A 93 -16.37 15.43 -11.10
N ILE A 94 -15.37 15.14 -10.27
CA ILE A 94 -14.38 14.12 -10.58
C ILE A 94 -14.94 12.76 -10.14
N GLN A 95 -15.30 11.91 -11.09
CA GLN A 95 -15.66 10.52 -10.81
C GLN A 95 -14.38 9.77 -10.41
N ASN A 96 -14.43 9.03 -9.30
CA ASN A 96 -13.36 8.10 -8.93
C ASN A 96 -13.22 6.96 -9.97
N TYR A 97 -12.22 6.10 -9.83
CA TYR A 97 -12.09 4.90 -10.66
C TYR A 97 -13.17 3.88 -10.30
N ASP A 98 -13.77 3.25 -11.32
CA ASP A 98 -14.63 2.11 -11.07
C ASP A 98 -13.75 0.89 -10.77
N THR A 99 -14.01 0.18 -9.66
CA THR A 99 -13.21 -0.96 -9.22
C THR A 99 -14.08 -2.14 -8.81
N HIS A 100 -13.49 -3.34 -8.75
CA HIS A 100 -14.15 -4.52 -8.21
C HIS A 100 -14.22 -4.55 -6.67
N TYR A 101 -13.64 -3.55 -5.99
CA TYR A 101 -13.68 -3.42 -4.53
C TYR A 101 -14.88 -2.60 -4.08
N ARG A 102 -15.59 -3.09 -3.05
CA ARG A 102 -16.66 -2.37 -2.37
C ARG A 102 -16.25 -2.02 -0.95
N ALA A 103 -16.07 -0.72 -0.70
CA ALA A 103 -15.66 -0.22 0.61
C ALA A 103 -16.73 -0.38 1.72
N GLN A 104 -17.99 -0.58 1.34
CA GLN A 104 -19.14 -0.69 2.26
C GLN A 104 -19.05 -1.91 3.17
N ASP A 105 -18.66 -3.03 2.60
CA ASP A 105 -18.67 -4.33 3.23
C ASP A 105 -17.29 -4.98 3.27
N TYR A 106 -16.26 -4.27 2.79
CA TYR A 106 -14.89 -4.75 2.70
C TYR A 106 -14.77 -6.01 1.82
N ARG A 107 -15.46 -6.01 0.68
CA ARG A 107 -15.57 -7.18 -0.21
C ARG A 107 -15.23 -6.88 -1.65
N TYR A 108 -14.67 -7.88 -2.30
CA TYR A 108 -14.65 -8.00 -3.74
C TYR A 108 -15.83 -8.84 -4.25
N ASP A 109 -16.19 -8.68 -5.52
CA ASP A 109 -17.16 -9.58 -6.17
C ASP A 109 -16.57 -11.00 -6.30
N PRO A 110 -17.15 -12.02 -5.64
CA PRO A 110 -16.62 -13.38 -5.69
C PRO A 110 -16.56 -14.00 -7.09
N ALA A 111 -17.49 -13.61 -7.98
CA ALA A 111 -17.50 -14.09 -9.36
C ALA A 111 -16.29 -13.55 -10.13
N TRP A 112 -15.87 -12.32 -9.86
CA TRP A 112 -14.67 -11.72 -10.44
C TRP A 112 -13.38 -12.31 -9.85
N VAL A 113 -13.33 -12.52 -8.53
CA VAL A 113 -12.16 -13.12 -7.86
C VAL A 113 -11.87 -14.51 -8.40
N ASN A 114 -12.92 -15.31 -8.65
CA ASN A 114 -12.80 -16.71 -9.08
C ASN A 114 -13.02 -16.92 -10.59
N ASP A 115 -13.01 -15.85 -11.37
CA ASP A 115 -13.13 -15.93 -12.82
C ASP A 115 -11.86 -16.54 -13.44
N VAL A 116 -12.04 -17.72 -14.05
CA VAL A 116 -11.02 -18.54 -14.70
C VAL A 116 -10.92 -18.29 -16.21
N SER A 117 -11.45 -17.18 -16.71
CA SER A 117 -11.48 -16.85 -18.13
C SER A 117 -11.05 -15.40 -18.39
N ARG A 118 -10.56 -15.10 -19.60
CA ARG A 118 -10.16 -13.73 -19.98
C ARG A 118 -10.68 -13.38 -21.34
N HIS A 119 -11.17 -12.16 -21.47
CA HIS A 119 -11.39 -11.56 -22.78
C HIS A 119 -10.03 -11.25 -23.41
N VAL A 120 -9.84 -11.71 -24.65
CA VAL A 120 -8.60 -11.59 -25.40
C VAL A 120 -8.92 -11.02 -26.77
N THR A 121 -8.14 -10.01 -27.17
CA THR A 121 -8.21 -9.39 -28.49
C THR A 121 -7.04 -9.86 -29.35
N PHE A 122 -7.33 -10.29 -30.58
CA PHE A 122 -6.41 -10.69 -31.64
C PHE A 122 -6.25 -9.58 -32.68
N SER A 123 -5.04 -9.44 -33.20
CA SER A 123 -4.70 -8.52 -34.28
C SER A 123 -3.65 -9.12 -35.21
N LEU A 124 -3.44 -8.51 -36.38
CA LEU A 124 -2.30 -8.84 -37.23
C LEU A 124 -1.21 -7.78 -37.11
N LEU A 125 0.01 -8.22 -36.82
CA LEU A 125 1.21 -7.41 -36.94
C LEU A 125 1.79 -7.52 -38.35
N GLY A 126 2.33 -6.42 -38.87
CA GLY A 126 2.89 -6.33 -40.23
C GLY A 126 1.93 -5.74 -41.28
N PRO A 127 2.29 -5.77 -42.57
CA PRO A 127 1.52 -5.14 -43.64
C PRO A 127 0.24 -5.91 -43.97
N SER A 128 -0.87 -5.54 -43.30
CA SER A 128 -2.16 -6.22 -43.41
C SER A 128 -3.25 -5.44 -44.16
N ALA A 129 -2.99 -4.20 -44.60
CA ALA A 129 -3.99 -3.30 -45.17
C ALA A 129 -4.70 -3.85 -46.43
N ASN A 130 -4.01 -4.67 -47.25
CA ASN A 130 -4.57 -5.27 -48.47
C ASN A 130 -4.98 -6.75 -48.27
N LEU A 131 -5.02 -7.23 -47.02
CA LEU A 131 -5.41 -8.59 -46.71
C LEU A 131 -6.89 -8.66 -46.32
N LEU A 132 -7.54 -9.74 -46.74
CA LEU A 132 -8.80 -10.20 -46.21
C LEU A 132 -8.57 -11.36 -45.24
N CYS A 133 -9.34 -11.44 -44.18
CA CYS A 133 -9.18 -12.40 -43.10
C CYS A 133 -10.45 -13.25 -42.89
N ASP A 134 -10.24 -14.51 -42.52
CA ASP A 134 -11.25 -15.41 -41.93
C ASP A 134 -10.61 -16.09 -40.72
N TRP A 135 -11.17 -15.88 -39.54
CA TRP A 135 -10.59 -16.31 -38.26
C TRP A 135 -11.24 -17.61 -37.76
N SER A 136 -10.47 -18.40 -37.02
CA SER A 136 -10.95 -19.66 -36.43
C SER A 136 -10.30 -19.93 -35.07
N TRP A 137 -11.10 -20.42 -34.13
CA TRP A 137 -10.70 -20.84 -32.79
C TRP A 137 -11.74 -21.82 -32.22
N PRO A 138 -11.53 -22.48 -31.07
CA PRO A 138 -12.52 -23.38 -30.48
C PRO A 138 -13.88 -22.70 -30.31
N GLY A 139 -14.92 -23.27 -30.94
CA GLY A 139 -16.28 -22.70 -30.95
C GLY A 139 -16.59 -21.74 -32.11
N ARG A 140 -15.58 -21.25 -32.85
CA ARG A 140 -15.75 -20.47 -34.09
C ARG A 140 -14.94 -21.11 -35.22
N PRO A 141 -15.52 -22.04 -36.00
CA PRO A 141 -14.83 -22.56 -37.17
C PRO A 141 -14.72 -21.48 -38.26
N PHE A 142 -13.80 -21.69 -39.20
CA PHE A 142 -13.70 -20.85 -40.39
C PHE A 142 -15.06 -20.72 -41.10
N SER A 143 -15.45 -19.49 -41.37
CA SER A 143 -16.73 -19.18 -42.01
C SER A 143 -16.68 -19.31 -43.53
N ASN A 144 -15.47 -19.30 -44.11
CA ASN A 144 -15.21 -19.11 -45.54
C ASN A 144 -15.76 -17.77 -46.08
N VAL A 145 -16.01 -16.80 -45.19
CA VAL A 145 -16.33 -15.41 -45.53
C VAL A 145 -15.05 -14.59 -45.33
N TRP A 146 -14.65 -13.86 -46.37
CA TRP A 146 -13.44 -13.04 -46.36
C TRP A 146 -13.80 -11.59 -46.05
N GLU A 147 -13.33 -11.08 -44.90
CA GLU A 147 -13.62 -9.72 -44.43
C GLU A 147 -12.33 -8.90 -44.31
N ALA A 148 -12.43 -7.59 -44.12
CA ALA A 148 -11.25 -6.80 -43.78
C ALA A 148 -10.60 -7.34 -42.50
N CYS A 149 -9.26 -7.35 -42.45
CA CYS A 149 -8.51 -7.82 -41.29
C CYS A 149 -8.61 -6.85 -40.10
N THR A 150 -9.78 -6.81 -39.46
CA THR A 150 -10.01 -6.06 -38.22
C THR A 150 -9.67 -6.90 -36.99
N GLN A 151 -9.48 -6.22 -35.86
CA GLN A 151 -9.31 -6.88 -34.57
C GLN A 151 -10.51 -7.78 -34.26
N GLN A 152 -10.24 -8.93 -33.65
CA GLN A 152 -11.25 -9.88 -33.22
C GLN A 152 -11.09 -10.12 -31.74
N SER A 153 -12.15 -10.44 -31.02
CA SER A 153 -12.04 -10.81 -29.62
C SER A 153 -12.83 -12.07 -29.26
N THR A 154 -12.39 -12.75 -28.21
CA THR A 154 -13.09 -13.90 -27.64
C THR A 154 -12.72 -14.10 -26.18
N ILE A 155 -13.42 -15.00 -25.51
CA ILE A 155 -13.09 -15.40 -24.14
C ILE A 155 -12.27 -16.69 -24.20
N VAL A 156 -11.14 -16.72 -23.50
CA VAL A 156 -10.28 -17.91 -23.37
C VAL A 156 -10.18 -18.34 -21.91
N SER A 157 -10.08 -19.64 -21.65
CA SER A 157 -9.75 -20.15 -20.32
C SER A 157 -8.32 -19.75 -19.94
N LEU A 158 -8.10 -19.48 -18.65
CA LEU A 158 -6.76 -19.33 -18.09
C LEU A 158 -6.01 -20.65 -18.14
N ASP A 159 -4.68 -20.56 -18.29
CA ASP A 159 -3.70 -21.67 -18.19
C ASP A 159 -3.86 -22.81 -19.22
N GLU A 160 -4.93 -22.80 -20.01
CA GLU A 160 -5.18 -23.76 -21.08
C GLU A 160 -4.75 -23.20 -22.44
N PRO A 161 -3.94 -23.93 -23.22
CA PRO A 161 -3.56 -23.49 -24.56
C PRO A 161 -4.73 -23.56 -25.53
N VAL A 162 -5.07 -22.41 -26.11
CA VAL A 162 -6.06 -22.26 -27.17
C VAL A 162 -5.35 -22.01 -28.50
N GLU A 163 -5.62 -22.84 -29.52
CA GLU A 163 -5.09 -22.60 -30.87
C GLU A 163 -5.99 -21.60 -31.62
N VAL A 164 -5.41 -20.50 -32.06
CA VAL A 164 -6.07 -19.50 -32.91
C VAL A 164 -5.45 -19.51 -34.29
N LYS A 165 -6.31 -19.52 -35.31
CA LYS A 165 -5.93 -19.53 -36.72
C LYS A 165 -6.55 -18.36 -37.44
N VAL A 166 -5.85 -17.85 -38.43
CA VAL A 166 -6.41 -16.91 -39.41
C VAL A 166 -5.96 -17.33 -40.80
N ARG A 167 -6.91 -17.39 -41.72
CA ARG A 167 -6.60 -17.42 -43.14
C ARG A 167 -6.56 -16.00 -43.65
N THR A 168 -5.51 -15.64 -44.37
CA THR A 168 -5.37 -14.35 -45.03
C THR A 168 -5.43 -14.54 -46.54
N ARG A 169 -6.01 -13.58 -47.25
CA ARG A 169 -6.05 -13.52 -48.71
C ARG A 169 -5.67 -12.14 -49.18
N ASN A 170 -4.63 -12.04 -50.01
CA ASN A 170 -4.23 -10.78 -50.60
C ASN A 170 -5.26 -10.35 -51.67
N ASN A 171 -5.80 -9.15 -51.54
CA ASN A 171 -6.85 -8.64 -52.42
C ASN A 171 -6.35 -8.36 -53.85
N ASP A 172 -5.05 -8.07 -54.01
CA ASP A 172 -4.43 -7.74 -55.30
C ASP A 172 -3.94 -9.00 -56.05
N THR A 173 -3.31 -9.94 -55.33
CA THR A 173 -2.68 -11.13 -55.94
C THR A 173 -3.53 -12.39 -55.84
N GLY A 174 -4.54 -12.40 -54.96
CA GLY A 174 -5.32 -13.59 -54.63
C GLY A 174 -4.56 -14.65 -53.84
N GLN A 175 -3.32 -14.39 -53.42
CA GLN A 175 -2.52 -15.32 -52.64
C GLN A 175 -3.12 -15.53 -51.25
N GLU A 176 -3.24 -16.79 -50.84
CA GLU A 176 -3.74 -17.17 -49.53
C GLU A 176 -2.62 -17.71 -48.63
N ALA A 177 -2.73 -17.45 -47.33
CA ALA A 177 -1.88 -18.03 -46.30
C ALA A 177 -2.71 -18.39 -45.07
N GLU A 178 -2.25 -19.36 -44.27
CA GLU A 178 -2.81 -19.67 -42.96
C GLU A 178 -1.74 -19.41 -41.90
N LEU A 179 -2.08 -18.57 -40.92
CA LEU A 179 -1.27 -18.33 -39.73
C LEU A 179 -1.93 -19.04 -38.54
N ARG A 180 -1.10 -19.49 -37.60
CA ARG A 180 -1.57 -20.11 -36.34
C ARG A 180 -0.74 -19.61 -35.17
N THR A 181 -1.36 -19.47 -34.01
CA THR A 181 -0.68 -19.15 -32.76
C THR A 181 -1.32 -19.87 -31.58
N GLY A 182 -0.53 -20.16 -30.56
CA GLY A 182 -1.01 -20.65 -29.26
C GLY A 182 -1.29 -19.47 -28.33
N VAL A 183 -2.46 -19.50 -27.70
CA VAL A 183 -2.90 -18.49 -26.74
C VAL A 183 -2.95 -19.14 -25.38
N VAL A 184 -2.17 -18.64 -24.42
CA VAL A 184 -2.16 -19.10 -23.04
C VAL A 184 -2.28 -17.87 -22.16
N ALA A 185 -3.51 -17.54 -21.75
CA ALA A 185 -3.76 -16.44 -20.84
C ALA A 185 -3.37 -16.84 -19.41
N ARG A 186 -2.60 -16.00 -18.73
CA ARG A 186 -2.17 -16.23 -17.34
C ARG A 186 -2.73 -15.16 -16.44
N ASP A 187 -2.95 -15.50 -15.16
CA ASP A 187 -3.33 -14.56 -14.14
C ASP A 187 -2.43 -14.65 -12.92
N LEU A 188 -1.91 -13.50 -12.48
CA LEU A 188 -1.15 -13.37 -11.24
C LEU A 188 -2.06 -12.82 -10.15
N THR A 189 -2.31 -13.60 -9.10
CA THR A 189 -3.14 -13.21 -7.97
C THR A 189 -2.29 -12.71 -6.83
N ILE A 190 -2.42 -11.43 -6.49
CA ILE A 190 -1.68 -10.78 -5.40
C ILE A 190 -2.66 -10.37 -4.32
N VAL A 191 -2.35 -10.71 -3.07
CA VAL A 191 -3.03 -10.16 -1.90
C VAL A 191 -2.11 -9.15 -1.22
N ALA A 192 -2.59 -7.94 -0.96
CA ALA A 192 -1.83 -6.91 -0.25
C ALA A 192 -2.43 -6.65 1.14
N LEU A 193 -1.64 -6.88 2.18
CA LEU A 193 -1.97 -6.69 3.59
C LEU A 193 -1.04 -5.66 4.21
N GLY A 194 -1.52 -4.89 5.17
CA GLY A 194 -0.64 -4.07 5.98
C GLY A 194 -1.25 -2.84 6.59
N ASP A 195 -0.35 -1.98 7.03
CA ASP A 195 -0.60 -0.68 7.64
C ASP A 195 -0.69 0.46 6.60
N SER A 196 -0.48 1.70 7.04
CA SER A 196 -0.53 2.91 6.22
C SER A 196 0.50 2.93 5.07
N PHE A 197 1.66 2.29 5.25
CA PHE A 197 2.69 2.18 4.21
C PHE A 197 2.28 1.22 3.09
N SER A 198 1.43 0.23 3.38
CA SER A 198 0.79 -0.58 2.34
C SER A 198 -0.48 0.07 1.79
N ALA A 199 -1.27 0.77 2.62
CA ALA A 199 -2.54 1.37 2.21
C ALA A 199 -2.38 2.47 1.16
N GLY A 200 -1.30 3.26 1.24
CA GLY A 200 -1.11 4.44 0.39
C GLY A 200 -1.48 5.74 1.09
N GLU A 201 -1.39 5.81 2.42
CA GLU A 201 -1.75 7.01 3.17
C GLU A 201 -0.96 8.23 2.71
N GLY A 202 -1.60 9.41 2.71
CA GLY A 202 -1.04 10.64 2.17
C GLY A 202 -1.07 10.74 0.64
N ASN A 203 -1.66 9.77 -0.08
CA ASN A 203 -1.74 9.77 -1.53
C ASN A 203 -3.18 9.48 -2.04
N PRO A 204 -4.18 10.32 -1.70
CA PRO A 204 -5.52 10.16 -2.23
C PRO A 204 -5.55 10.42 -3.74
N HIS A 205 -6.56 9.88 -4.44
CA HIS A 205 -6.74 10.12 -5.86
C HIS A 205 -7.03 11.59 -6.16
N ALA A 206 -7.77 12.26 -5.27
CA ALA A 206 -7.91 13.71 -5.26
C ALA A 206 -7.61 14.26 -3.87
N HIS A 207 -6.84 15.33 -3.79
CA HIS A 207 -6.42 15.95 -2.54
C HIS A 207 -7.55 16.72 -1.86
N TRP A 208 -7.45 16.88 -0.55
CA TRP A 208 -8.37 17.72 0.20
C TRP A 208 -8.15 19.21 -0.08
N ARG A 209 -9.23 19.98 -0.30
CA ARG A 209 -9.19 21.43 -0.54
C ARG A 209 -10.25 22.16 0.30
N ILE A 210 -9.89 23.30 0.88
CA ILE A 210 -10.83 24.17 1.64
C ILE A 210 -11.16 25.47 0.90
N VAL A 211 -10.19 26.07 0.19
CA VAL A 211 -10.28 27.47 -0.25
C VAL A 211 -10.76 27.58 -1.69
N SER A 212 -9.94 27.10 -2.65
CA SER A 212 -10.28 27.03 -4.07
C SER A 212 -10.90 25.66 -4.37
N HIS A 213 -12.16 25.64 -4.83
CA HIS A 213 -12.91 24.41 -5.14
C HIS A 213 -12.94 23.42 -3.96
N PRO A 214 -13.68 23.72 -2.88
CA PRO A 214 -13.64 22.88 -1.69
C PRO A 214 -14.07 21.46 -2.03
N GLN A 215 -13.20 20.51 -1.70
CA GLN A 215 -13.37 19.09 -2.00
C GLN A 215 -12.78 18.27 -0.86
N ALA A 216 -13.42 17.15 -0.55
CA ALA A 216 -12.84 16.17 0.35
C ALA A 216 -11.80 15.30 -0.38
N ALA A 217 -10.90 14.66 0.36
CA ALA A 217 -9.98 13.70 -0.24
C ALA A 217 -10.75 12.47 -0.77
N ILE A 218 -10.39 12.03 -1.98
CA ILE A 218 -11.00 10.87 -2.65
C ILE A 218 -10.04 9.69 -2.56
N TRP A 219 -10.54 8.54 -2.10
CA TRP A 219 -9.76 7.33 -1.86
C TRP A 219 -10.38 6.12 -2.57
N LEU A 220 -9.64 5.01 -2.68
CA LEU A 220 -10.26 3.70 -2.93
C LEU A 220 -11.10 3.26 -1.73
N ASP A 221 -10.57 3.49 -0.51
CA ASP A 221 -11.28 3.30 0.75
C ASP A 221 -10.92 4.44 1.71
N ALA A 222 -11.91 5.28 2.03
CA ALA A 222 -11.69 6.47 2.85
C ALA A 222 -11.41 6.15 4.33
N ARG A 223 -12.00 5.07 4.89
CA ARG A 223 -11.74 4.66 6.29
C ARG A 223 -10.31 4.15 6.44
N CYS A 224 -9.84 3.45 5.41
CA CYS A 224 -8.52 2.83 5.39
C CYS A 224 -7.42 3.70 4.81
N HIS A 225 -7.74 4.90 4.30
CA HIS A 225 -6.85 5.70 3.44
C HIS A 225 -6.16 4.84 2.36
N ARG A 226 -6.94 3.94 1.74
CA ARG A 226 -6.44 3.02 0.71
C ARG A 226 -6.43 3.71 -0.64
N SER A 227 -5.34 3.55 -1.38
CA SER A 227 -5.10 4.25 -2.65
C SER A 227 -4.66 3.30 -3.78
N LEU A 228 -5.03 3.63 -5.01
CA LEU A 228 -4.54 2.97 -6.24
C LEU A 228 -3.09 3.34 -6.58
N ILE A 229 -2.51 4.32 -5.88
CA ILE A 229 -1.11 4.71 -6.00
C ILE A 229 -0.28 4.29 -4.78
N SER A 230 -0.75 3.27 -4.04
CA SER A 230 0.03 2.58 -3.02
C SER A 230 1.12 1.70 -3.65
N GLY A 231 2.15 1.34 -2.88
CA GLY A 231 3.24 0.47 -3.34
C GLY A 231 2.75 -0.85 -3.97
N PRO A 232 1.90 -1.62 -3.28
CA PRO A 232 1.30 -2.84 -3.82
C PRO A 232 0.45 -2.61 -5.08
N ALA A 233 -0.34 -1.53 -5.14
CA ALA A 233 -1.18 -1.21 -6.30
C ALA A 233 -0.34 -0.85 -7.53
N LEU A 234 0.68 0.00 -7.36
CA LEU A 234 1.63 0.36 -8.41
C LEU A 234 2.42 -0.85 -8.91
N ALA A 235 2.84 -1.75 -8.02
CA ALA A 235 3.55 -2.98 -8.40
C ALA A 235 2.67 -3.88 -9.27
N ALA A 236 1.43 -4.13 -8.85
CA ALA A 236 0.47 -4.94 -9.61
C ALA A 236 0.11 -4.32 -10.96
N ALA A 237 -0.18 -3.02 -10.99
CA ALA A 237 -0.49 -2.28 -12.20
C ALA A 237 0.69 -2.30 -13.19
N PHE A 238 1.92 -2.16 -12.69
CA PHE A 238 3.10 -2.26 -13.54
C PHE A 238 3.28 -3.66 -14.13
N LEU A 239 3.16 -4.72 -13.33
CA LEU A 239 3.28 -6.10 -13.80
C LEU A 239 2.24 -6.41 -14.90
N ALA A 240 0.99 -5.98 -14.70
CA ALA A 240 -0.08 -6.08 -15.69
C ALA A 240 0.29 -5.34 -16.98
N ARG A 241 0.85 -4.14 -16.86
CA ARG A 241 1.25 -3.32 -17.99
C ARG A 241 2.42 -3.93 -18.78
N GLN A 242 3.40 -4.52 -18.12
CA GLN A 242 4.61 -5.06 -18.75
C GLN A 242 4.35 -6.21 -19.71
N ASN A 243 3.27 -6.97 -19.50
CA ASN A 243 3.01 -8.14 -20.31
C ASN A 243 1.57 -8.17 -20.85
N PRO A 244 1.37 -8.11 -22.18
CA PRO A 244 0.04 -8.20 -22.77
C PRO A 244 -0.64 -9.58 -22.61
N ARG A 245 0.10 -10.61 -22.15
CA ARG A 245 -0.37 -12.00 -21.96
C ARG A 245 -0.73 -12.33 -20.51
N LEU A 246 -0.49 -11.40 -19.59
CA LEU A 246 -0.67 -11.57 -18.16
C LEU A 246 -1.72 -10.57 -17.66
N SER A 247 -2.74 -11.07 -16.99
CA SER A 247 -3.54 -10.25 -16.09
C SER A 247 -3.01 -10.36 -14.66
N VAL A 248 -3.24 -9.31 -13.87
CA VAL A 248 -2.91 -9.27 -12.45
C VAL A 248 -4.19 -8.97 -11.66
N THR A 249 -4.61 -9.92 -10.83
CA THR A 249 -5.70 -9.78 -9.88
C THR A 249 -5.13 -9.31 -8.55
N LEU A 250 -5.33 -8.04 -8.20
CA LEU A 250 -4.92 -7.48 -6.91
C LEU A 250 -6.12 -7.41 -5.94
N LEU A 251 -6.00 -8.11 -4.81
CA LEU A 251 -6.87 -7.98 -3.65
C LEU A 251 -6.15 -7.15 -2.58
N HIS A 252 -6.53 -5.89 -2.44
CA HIS A 252 -5.84 -4.93 -1.58
C HIS A 252 -6.65 -4.66 -0.30
N TYR A 253 -6.11 -5.11 0.84
CA TYR A 253 -6.72 -4.96 2.16
C TYR A 253 -5.92 -4.06 3.12
N GLY A 254 -4.68 -3.70 2.76
CA GLY A 254 -3.87 -2.74 3.54
C GLY A 254 -4.67 -1.51 3.96
N CYS A 255 -4.52 -1.11 5.21
CA CYS A 255 -5.39 -0.11 5.82
C CYS A 255 -4.66 0.66 6.92
N SER A 256 -4.84 1.97 6.94
CA SER A 256 -4.04 2.91 7.74
C SER A 256 -4.21 2.78 9.24
N GLY A 257 -3.10 2.55 9.92
CA GLY A 257 -3.09 2.35 11.36
C GLY A 257 -3.20 0.89 11.79
N ALA A 258 -3.33 -0.08 10.88
CA ALA A 258 -3.35 -1.50 11.28
C ALA A 258 -2.04 -1.90 11.97
N SER A 259 -2.13 -2.65 13.07
CA SER A 259 -1.01 -3.41 13.63
C SER A 259 -1.22 -4.89 13.30
N VAL A 260 -0.26 -5.75 13.64
CA VAL A 260 -0.48 -7.19 13.50
C VAL A 260 -1.72 -7.64 14.30
N ALA A 261 -1.82 -7.14 15.54
CA ALA A 261 -2.93 -7.45 16.44
C ALA A 261 -4.27 -6.86 16.00
N ASP A 262 -4.25 -5.59 15.62
CA ASP A 262 -5.44 -4.79 15.39
C ASP A 262 -5.53 -4.47 13.90
N GLY A 263 -6.46 -5.12 13.20
CA GLY A 263 -6.77 -4.86 11.81
C GLY A 263 -6.15 -5.84 10.82
N ILE A 264 -4.96 -6.42 11.06
CA ILE A 264 -4.39 -7.42 10.13
C ILE A 264 -4.83 -8.83 10.48
N ALA A 265 -4.41 -9.35 11.64
CA ALA A 265 -4.77 -10.70 12.09
C ALA A 265 -6.09 -10.70 12.88
N GLY A 266 -6.30 -9.69 13.73
CA GLY A 266 -7.54 -9.47 14.48
C GLY A 266 -8.46 -8.42 13.85
N PRO A 267 -9.75 -8.36 14.26
CA PRO A 267 -10.68 -7.33 13.81
C PRO A 267 -10.19 -5.92 14.12
N TRP A 268 -10.70 -4.93 13.39
CA TRP A 268 -10.32 -3.53 13.58
C TRP A 268 -11.38 -2.76 14.38
N SER A 269 -11.23 -2.78 15.70
CA SER A 269 -12.13 -2.07 16.64
C SER A 269 -11.92 -0.56 16.72
N PHE A 270 -10.74 -0.07 16.33
CA PHE A 270 -10.36 1.35 16.36
C PHE A 270 -10.44 2.04 14.99
N LEU A 271 -11.06 1.41 13.99
CA LEU A 271 -11.30 2.05 12.70
C LEU A 271 -12.42 3.06 12.87
N GLU A 272 -12.32 4.22 12.24
CA GLU A 272 -13.37 5.24 12.29
C GLU A 272 -14.73 4.63 11.94
N THR A 273 -15.77 4.96 12.69
CA THR A 273 -17.14 4.52 12.38
C THR A 273 -17.67 5.25 11.15
N SER A 274 -18.67 4.67 10.48
CA SER A 274 -19.33 5.36 9.35
C SER A 274 -19.92 6.71 9.76
N ALA A 275 -20.35 6.87 11.02
CA ALA A 275 -20.83 8.14 11.55
C ALA A 275 -19.71 9.19 11.69
N GLN A 276 -18.51 8.79 12.11
CA GLN A 276 -17.34 9.67 12.19
C GLN A 276 -16.90 10.11 10.78
N VAL A 277 -16.90 9.19 9.82
CA VAL A 277 -16.64 9.51 8.40
C VAL A 277 -17.72 10.47 7.88
N ALA A 278 -19.00 10.14 8.00
CA ALA A 278 -20.08 11.02 7.53
C ALA A 278 -20.02 12.43 8.16
N ALA A 279 -19.64 12.54 9.44
CA ALA A 279 -19.44 13.83 10.09
C ALA A 279 -18.26 14.63 9.48
N ARG A 280 -17.15 13.96 9.12
CA ARG A 280 -15.99 14.57 8.45
C ARG A 280 -16.37 15.19 7.10
N TYR A 281 -17.22 14.50 6.35
CA TYR A 281 -17.59 14.90 5.00
C TYR A 281 -18.82 15.84 4.92
N ARG A 282 -19.58 15.98 6.02
CA ARG A 282 -20.76 16.86 6.11
C ARG A 282 -20.56 18.28 5.57
N PRO A 283 -19.43 18.99 5.80
CA PRO A 283 -19.23 20.35 5.27
C PRO A 283 -19.21 20.42 3.74
N TYR A 284 -18.86 19.32 3.07
CA TYR A 284 -18.75 19.24 1.60
C TYR A 284 -20.06 18.83 0.93
N GLN A 285 -20.96 18.15 1.65
CA GLN A 285 -22.27 17.73 1.16
C GLN A 285 -23.22 18.92 0.85
N SER A 286 -22.95 20.10 1.40
CA SER A 286 -23.81 21.29 1.29
C SER A 286 -23.37 22.32 0.24
N ILE A 287 -22.35 22.05 -0.58
CA ILE A 287 -21.80 23.01 -1.54
C ILE A 287 -22.63 23.02 -2.85
N PRO A 288 -23.31 24.12 -3.22
CA PRO A 288 -24.15 24.18 -4.42
C PRO A 288 -23.32 24.09 -5.70
N GLY A 289 -23.69 23.20 -6.63
CA GLY A 289 -22.93 22.93 -7.86
C GLY A 289 -22.08 21.66 -7.81
N HIS A 290 -21.99 21.03 -6.63
CA HIS A 290 -21.64 19.63 -6.49
C HIS A 290 -22.93 18.80 -6.49
N PRO A 291 -23.40 18.22 -7.62
CA PRO A 291 -24.27 17.05 -7.54
C PRO A 291 -23.59 16.06 -6.59
N GLY A 292 -24.36 15.41 -5.71
CA GLY A 292 -23.78 14.50 -4.72
C GLY A 292 -22.72 13.61 -5.36
N GLN A 293 -21.48 13.65 -4.85
CA GLN A 293 -20.65 12.48 -5.05
C GLN A 293 -21.49 11.32 -4.49
N PRO A 294 -21.56 10.19 -5.19
CA PRO A 294 -22.44 9.11 -4.76
C PRO A 294 -22.09 8.75 -3.31
N ASP A 295 -23.10 8.45 -2.50
CA ASP A 295 -22.93 8.28 -1.03
C ASP A 295 -21.75 7.35 -0.73
N ASP A 296 -21.52 6.33 -1.56
CA ASP A 296 -20.37 5.41 -1.56
C ASP A 296 -18.96 6.02 -1.65
N GLN A 297 -18.80 7.22 -2.21
CA GLN A 297 -17.51 7.89 -2.36
C GLN A 297 -17.22 8.93 -1.27
N ILE A 298 -18.26 9.47 -0.62
CA ILE A 298 -18.15 10.50 0.45
C ILE A 298 -18.25 9.89 1.84
N ALA A 299 -19.10 8.90 2.03
CA ALA A 299 -19.30 8.26 3.31
C ALA A 299 -19.64 6.80 3.01
N PRO A 300 -18.74 5.83 3.25
CA PRO A 300 -19.05 4.44 2.95
C PRO A 300 -20.43 4.15 3.55
N PRO A 301 -21.41 3.67 2.75
CA PRO A 301 -22.73 3.28 3.22
C PRO A 301 -22.55 2.62 4.55
N ILE A 302 -23.28 3.12 5.55
CA ILE A 302 -23.18 2.67 6.94
C ILE A 302 -23.24 1.14 6.89
N GLY A 303 -22.09 0.51 6.99
CA GLY A 303 -22.01 -0.94 6.97
C GLY A 303 -22.74 -1.41 8.21
N GLU A 304 -23.23 -2.64 8.19
CA GLU A 304 -23.69 -3.31 9.40
C GLU A 304 -22.58 -3.37 10.48
N TYR A 305 -21.32 -3.19 10.06
CA TYR A 305 -20.11 -3.35 10.87
C TYR A 305 -19.42 -2.01 11.17
N ASP A 306 -19.62 -1.50 12.39
CA ASP A 306 -18.75 -0.45 12.96
C ASP A 306 -17.33 -0.99 13.22
N ILE A 307 -17.17 -2.31 13.44
CA ILE A 307 -15.90 -3.02 13.60
C ILE A 307 -15.57 -3.78 12.32
N ALA A 308 -14.53 -3.38 11.59
CA ALA A 308 -14.16 -4.08 10.36
C ALA A 308 -13.55 -5.46 10.67
N PRO A 309 -13.85 -6.51 9.87
CA PRO A 309 -13.15 -7.79 9.97
C PRO A 309 -11.65 -7.64 9.77
N SER A 310 -10.85 -8.60 10.24
CA SER A 310 -9.41 -8.59 10.00
C SER A 310 -9.10 -8.67 8.50
N GLN A 311 -7.99 -8.09 8.05
CA GLN A 311 -7.58 -8.16 6.64
C GLN A 311 -7.41 -9.62 6.16
N ILE A 312 -6.93 -10.52 7.03
CA ILE A 312 -6.85 -11.95 6.72
C ILE A 312 -8.24 -12.56 6.53
N ALA A 313 -9.21 -12.22 7.38
CA ALA A 313 -10.58 -12.72 7.25
C ALA A 313 -11.27 -12.19 5.98
N GLN A 314 -11.03 -10.93 5.62
CA GLN A 314 -11.49 -10.34 4.36
C GLN A 314 -10.93 -11.13 3.16
N ALA A 315 -9.60 -11.26 3.08
CA ALA A 315 -8.90 -11.98 2.02
C ALA A 315 -9.37 -13.43 1.88
N ARG A 316 -9.44 -14.17 2.99
CA ARG A 316 -9.86 -15.59 3.00
C ARG A 316 -11.26 -15.78 2.44
N ALA A 317 -12.19 -14.91 2.83
CA ALA A 317 -13.58 -15.05 2.43
C ALA A 317 -13.83 -14.57 0.98
N ASP A 318 -13.00 -13.68 0.43
CA ASP A 318 -13.07 -13.29 -0.98
C ASP A 318 -12.40 -14.33 -1.89
N LEU A 319 -11.28 -14.91 -1.46
CA LEU A 319 -10.55 -15.93 -2.22
C LEU A 319 -11.35 -17.23 -2.41
N GLN A 320 -12.27 -17.59 -1.50
CA GLN A 320 -13.15 -18.77 -1.61
C GLN A 320 -12.44 -20.09 -2.01
N GLY A 321 -11.17 -20.26 -1.59
CA GLY A 321 -10.36 -21.45 -1.90
C GLY A 321 -9.35 -21.26 -3.05
N ARG A 322 -9.42 -20.14 -3.78
CA ARG A 322 -8.32 -19.68 -4.64
C ARG A 322 -7.10 -19.38 -3.78
N SER A 323 -5.95 -19.96 -4.10
CA SER A 323 -4.69 -19.60 -3.43
C SER A 323 -4.06 -18.44 -4.18
N PRO A 324 -3.57 -17.39 -3.49
CA PRO A 324 -2.86 -16.31 -4.15
C PRO A 324 -1.45 -16.77 -4.53
N ASP A 325 -0.92 -16.19 -5.60
CA ASP A 325 0.43 -16.44 -6.09
C ASP A 325 1.48 -15.66 -5.29
N ALA A 326 1.10 -14.51 -4.71
CA ALA A 326 1.94 -13.73 -3.80
C ALA A 326 1.11 -12.99 -2.74
N VAL A 327 1.68 -12.82 -1.55
CA VAL A 327 1.13 -11.96 -0.50
C VAL A 327 2.14 -10.87 -0.17
N PHE A 328 1.77 -9.60 -0.37
CA PHE A 328 2.58 -8.44 0.02
C PHE A 328 2.16 -7.97 1.41
N VAL A 329 3.13 -7.76 2.31
CA VAL A 329 2.89 -7.43 3.72
C VAL A 329 3.72 -6.22 4.15
N SER A 330 3.07 -5.22 4.75
CA SER A 330 3.72 -4.09 5.43
C SER A 330 3.19 -3.95 6.85
N THR A 331 3.98 -4.27 7.87
CA THR A 331 3.54 -4.12 9.27
C THR A 331 4.70 -4.13 10.26
N GLY A 332 4.47 -3.58 11.46
CA GLY A 332 5.47 -3.40 12.51
C GLY A 332 5.56 -1.96 13.01
N GLY A 333 5.31 -0.95 12.17
CA GLY A 333 5.35 0.46 12.55
C GLY A 333 4.31 0.81 13.63
N ASN A 334 3.06 0.40 13.42
CA ASN A 334 2.01 0.63 14.43
C ASN A 334 2.20 -0.26 15.66
N ASP A 335 2.76 -1.45 15.51
CA ASP A 335 3.08 -2.38 16.60
C ASP A 335 4.04 -1.76 17.62
N ILE A 336 5.02 -0.98 17.15
CA ILE A 336 5.97 -0.25 18.02
C ILE A 336 5.45 1.12 18.47
N GLY A 337 4.29 1.55 17.96
CA GLY A 337 3.71 2.86 18.27
C GLY A 337 4.38 4.01 17.52
N PHE A 338 4.77 3.83 16.26
CA PHE A 338 5.57 4.79 15.51
C PHE A 338 5.01 6.22 15.51
N ALA A 339 3.70 6.39 15.36
CA ALA A 339 3.06 7.72 15.44
C ALA A 339 3.26 8.39 16.82
N ARG A 340 3.24 7.61 17.92
CA ARG A 340 3.54 8.11 19.28
C ARG A 340 5.01 8.51 19.42
N ILE A 341 5.92 7.78 18.80
CA ILE A 341 7.35 8.12 18.78
C ILE A 341 7.54 9.48 18.09
N VAL A 342 7.03 9.63 16.86
CA VAL A 342 7.16 10.89 16.10
C VAL A 342 6.55 12.06 16.84
N THR A 343 5.32 11.92 17.35
CA THR A 343 4.65 13.01 18.08
C THR A 343 5.35 13.35 19.39
N SER A 344 5.94 12.38 20.10
CA SER A 344 6.70 12.64 21.33
C SER A 344 8.03 13.34 21.07
N LEU A 345 8.67 13.07 19.93
CA LEU A 345 9.95 13.68 19.55
C LEU A 345 9.79 15.05 18.87
N ALA A 346 8.60 15.35 18.31
CA ALA A 346 8.32 16.59 17.59
C ALA A 346 7.52 17.63 18.38
N ALA A 347 7.03 17.29 19.58
CA ALA A 347 6.30 18.18 20.47
C ALA A 347 7.07 18.41 21.78
N PRO A 348 6.84 19.53 22.50
CA PRO A 348 7.54 19.82 23.73
C PRO A 348 7.30 18.71 24.74
N PRO A 349 8.35 18.23 25.42
CA PRO A 349 8.22 17.22 26.45
C PRO A 349 7.25 17.72 27.52
N LYS A 350 6.15 17.00 27.73
CA LYS A 350 5.29 17.21 28.90
C LYS A 350 6.02 16.64 30.12
N ALA A 351 5.87 17.28 31.29
CA ALA A 351 6.45 16.82 32.57
C ALA A 351 6.06 15.36 32.93
N THR A 352 4.99 14.85 32.32
CA THR A 352 4.59 13.43 32.27
C THR A 352 4.23 13.12 30.81
N SER A 353 5.23 12.95 29.95
CA SER A 353 4.99 12.25 28.69
C SER A 353 4.98 10.76 29.01
N ASP A 354 3.78 10.27 29.32
CA ASP A 354 3.51 8.84 29.47
C ASP A 354 3.66 8.20 28.09
N ILE A 355 4.90 7.95 27.67
CA ILE A 355 5.19 7.01 26.59
C ILE A 355 4.97 5.62 27.19
N GLU A 356 3.69 5.28 27.39
CA GLU A 356 3.23 3.96 27.81
C GLU A 356 3.43 2.98 26.65
N LEU A 357 4.70 2.62 26.41
CA LEU A 357 5.09 1.48 25.61
C LEU A 357 5.19 0.28 26.56
N VAL A 358 4.04 -0.16 27.09
CA VAL A 358 3.99 -1.18 28.14
C VAL A 358 4.33 -2.57 27.56
N PRO A 359 5.34 -3.28 28.11
CA PRO A 359 5.52 -4.71 27.89
C PRO A 359 4.45 -5.48 28.67
N ALA A 360 3.93 -6.56 28.07
CA ALA A 360 2.88 -7.38 28.65
C ALA A 360 3.23 -7.92 30.05
N GLY A 361 2.23 -7.86 30.94
CA GLY A 361 2.06 -8.84 32.01
C GLY A 361 1.55 -8.26 33.31
N HIS A 362 0.24 -8.39 33.58
CA HIS A 362 -0.22 -8.66 34.94
C HIS A 362 -1.29 -9.73 34.98
N ALA A 363 -0.98 -10.71 35.83
CA ALA A 363 -1.84 -11.78 36.28
C ALA A 363 -3.05 -11.21 37.01
N ASN A 364 -4.23 -11.68 36.62
CA ASN A 364 -5.30 -11.90 37.58
C ASN A 364 -6.26 -12.99 37.10
N THR A 365 -5.82 -14.25 37.17
CA THR A 365 -6.74 -15.30 37.57
C THR A 365 -6.32 -15.79 38.95
N GLN A 366 -7.25 -15.72 39.88
CA GLN A 366 -7.12 -16.37 41.17
C GLN A 366 -6.91 -17.87 40.98
N ARG A 367 -5.66 -18.34 41.04
CA ARG A 367 -5.20 -19.54 41.78
C ARG A 367 -3.71 -19.79 41.50
N SER A 368 -2.95 -19.98 42.59
CA SER A 368 -1.51 -20.38 42.70
C SER A 368 -0.47 -19.26 42.54
N LEU A 369 0.62 -19.10 43.32
CA LEU A 369 1.18 -19.63 44.59
C LEU A 369 2.15 -18.53 45.13
N PRO A 370 2.49 -18.48 46.44
CA PRO A 370 2.95 -17.25 47.13
C PRO A 370 4.43 -16.84 47.00
N HIS A 371 5.24 -17.35 46.06
CA HIS A 371 6.70 -17.13 46.09
C HIS A 371 7.33 -16.14 45.09
N ASP A 372 6.63 -15.60 44.10
CA ASP A 372 7.26 -14.70 43.11
C ASP A 372 6.92 -13.21 43.25
N ARG A 373 6.21 -12.83 44.32
CA ARG A 373 5.63 -11.48 44.47
C ARG A 373 6.67 -10.34 44.40
N ALA A 374 7.91 -10.57 44.80
CA ALA A 374 8.98 -9.57 44.83
C ALA A 374 9.68 -9.35 43.47
N MET A 375 9.61 -10.31 42.55
CA MET A 375 10.21 -10.19 41.21
C MET A 375 9.26 -9.45 40.24
N TRP A 376 7.94 -9.60 40.43
CA TRP A 376 6.92 -8.99 39.55
C TRP A 376 6.56 -7.54 39.93
N THR A 377 6.75 -7.12 41.18
CA THR A 377 6.47 -5.73 41.62
C THR A 377 7.52 -4.71 41.19
N SER A 378 8.73 -5.15 40.80
CA SER A 378 9.73 -4.23 40.23
C SER A 378 9.55 -3.98 38.73
N LEU A 379 8.65 -4.71 38.06
CA LEU A 379 8.36 -4.62 36.62
C LEU A 379 7.09 -3.78 36.32
N SER A 380 6.34 -3.39 37.35
CA SER A 380 5.00 -2.80 37.25
C SER A 380 4.93 -1.29 37.56
N GLN A 381 6.07 -0.62 37.70
CA GLN A 381 6.10 0.85 37.68
C GLN A 381 6.62 1.27 36.30
N PRO A 382 5.85 1.98 35.46
CA PRO A 382 6.41 2.56 34.25
C PRO A 382 7.36 3.68 34.69
N PRO A 383 8.67 3.62 34.37
CA PRO A 383 9.45 4.85 34.37
C PRO A 383 8.92 5.69 33.20
N THR A 384 8.22 6.76 33.50
CA THR A 384 7.94 7.86 32.57
C THR A 384 9.26 8.43 32.08
N CYS A 385 9.41 8.67 30.77
CA CYS A 385 10.56 9.44 30.27
C CYS A 385 10.37 10.90 30.72
N ILE A 386 10.75 11.21 31.97
CA ILE A 386 10.67 12.56 32.53
C ILE A 386 11.98 13.28 32.21
N GLU A 387 11.86 14.40 31.51
CA GLU A 387 12.97 15.31 31.25
C GLU A 387 13.64 15.74 32.58
N GLY A 388 14.95 15.49 32.72
CA GLY A 388 15.73 15.85 33.90
C GLY A 388 15.67 14.90 35.09
N SER A 389 15.07 13.70 34.96
CA SER A 389 14.96 12.71 36.04
C SER A 389 16.06 11.64 36.08
N SER A 390 16.96 11.60 35.08
CA SER A 390 18.06 10.64 34.97
C SER A 390 19.32 11.26 34.34
N GLU A 391 20.47 10.57 34.37
CA GLU A 391 21.68 10.95 33.61
C GLU A 391 21.50 10.86 32.08
N GLU A 392 20.38 10.28 31.61
CA GLU A 392 20.07 10.00 30.21
C GLU A 392 19.09 11.02 29.61
N SER A 393 19.26 11.38 28.33
CA SER A 393 18.38 12.35 27.63
C SER A 393 16.97 11.76 27.42
N PHE A 394 15.97 12.64 27.24
CA PHE A 394 14.61 12.21 26.90
C PHE A 394 14.59 11.34 25.64
N VAL A 395 15.35 11.72 24.61
CA VAL A 395 15.44 11.01 23.33
C VAL A 395 15.98 9.59 23.50
N GLN A 396 17.06 9.42 24.26
CA GLN A 396 17.63 8.09 24.54
C GLN A 396 16.64 7.20 25.32
N CYS A 397 15.93 7.78 26.29
CA CYS A 397 14.85 7.05 26.99
C CYS A 397 13.77 6.56 26.02
N VAL A 398 13.32 7.39 25.07
CA VAL A 398 12.35 6.96 24.04
C VAL A 398 12.90 5.79 23.22
N TYR A 399 14.12 5.89 22.73
CA TYR A 399 14.75 4.83 21.93
C TYR A 399 14.88 3.50 22.68
N ALA A 400 15.37 3.53 23.92
CA ALA A 400 15.48 2.34 24.75
C ALA A 400 14.12 1.63 24.92
N ARG A 401 13.02 2.39 25.00
CA ARG A 401 11.67 1.82 25.10
C ARG A 401 11.19 1.19 23.81
N VAL A 402 11.47 1.83 22.69
CA VAL A 402 11.10 1.31 21.38
C VAL A 402 11.84 0.00 21.12
N GLN A 403 13.14 -0.06 21.41
CA GLN A 403 13.94 -1.27 21.27
C GLN A 403 13.44 -2.39 22.20
N ALA A 404 13.21 -2.10 23.48
CA ALA A 404 12.64 -3.06 24.41
C ALA A 404 11.28 -3.60 23.93
N ARG A 405 10.45 -2.74 23.34
CA ARG A 405 9.17 -3.16 22.76
C ARG A 405 9.37 -4.08 21.56
N ILE A 406 10.22 -3.72 20.60
CA ILE A 406 10.56 -4.55 19.43
C ILE A 406 11.00 -5.94 19.88
N ASP A 407 11.93 -6.01 20.82
CA ASP A 407 12.46 -7.28 21.31
C ASP A 407 11.39 -8.11 22.02
N SER A 408 10.45 -7.47 22.71
CA SER A 408 9.39 -8.15 23.47
C SER A 408 8.20 -8.65 22.65
N ILE A 409 7.93 -8.08 21.48
CA ILE A 409 6.71 -8.40 20.70
C ILE A 409 6.98 -8.82 19.25
N LEU A 410 8.09 -8.41 18.64
CA LEU A 410 8.39 -8.70 17.23
C LEU A 410 9.45 -9.78 17.05
N ARG A 411 10.23 -10.12 18.08
CA ARG A 411 11.25 -11.17 18.01
C ARG A 411 10.83 -12.44 18.72
N GLY A 412 11.30 -13.59 18.21
CA GLY A 412 11.11 -14.90 18.82
C GLY A 412 9.89 -15.68 18.30
N PRO A 413 9.75 -16.95 18.73
CA PRO A 413 8.78 -17.91 18.18
C PRO A 413 7.31 -17.60 18.55
N GLU A 414 7.08 -16.80 19.59
CA GLU A 414 5.76 -16.34 20.03
C GLU A 414 5.50 -14.86 19.66
N SER A 415 6.34 -14.29 18.78
CA SER A 415 6.19 -12.92 18.30
C SER A 415 4.90 -12.70 17.53
N GLN A 416 4.53 -11.45 17.36
CA GLN A 416 3.42 -11.06 16.49
C GLN A 416 3.65 -11.51 15.05
N TYR A 417 4.88 -11.47 14.52
CA TYR A 417 5.16 -11.99 13.18
C TYR A 417 4.90 -13.50 13.08
N ALA A 418 5.21 -14.28 14.12
CA ALA A 418 4.88 -15.71 14.14
C ALA A 418 3.36 -15.95 14.16
N VAL A 419 2.60 -15.10 14.87
CA VAL A 419 1.12 -15.14 14.84
C VAL A 419 0.61 -14.79 13.44
N LEU A 420 1.15 -13.74 12.82
CA LEU A 420 0.78 -13.32 11.48
C LEU A 420 1.08 -14.40 10.44
N ALA A 421 2.23 -15.08 10.54
CA ALA A 421 2.57 -16.21 9.67
C ALA A 421 1.51 -17.31 9.69
N ARG A 422 1.06 -17.72 10.87
CA ARG A 422 -0.02 -18.70 10.99
C ARG A 422 -1.35 -18.21 10.44
N ALA A 423 -1.64 -16.92 10.56
CA ALA A 423 -2.84 -16.33 9.98
C ALA A 423 -2.77 -16.31 8.43
N ILE A 424 -1.61 -15.95 7.87
CA ILE A 424 -1.36 -15.95 6.42
C ILE A 424 -1.37 -17.36 5.84
N ASP A 425 -0.90 -18.38 6.57
CA ASP A 425 -0.98 -19.79 6.15
C ASP A 425 -2.41 -20.20 5.79
N THR A 426 -3.44 -19.56 6.37
CA THR A 426 -4.86 -19.84 6.07
C THR A 426 -5.31 -19.37 4.69
N LEU A 427 -4.51 -18.53 4.01
CA LEU A 427 -4.75 -18.10 2.63
C LEU A 427 -4.25 -19.12 1.60
N GLY A 428 -3.52 -20.16 2.02
CA GLY A 428 -3.02 -21.22 1.13
C GLY A 428 -1.80 -20.84 0.30
N VAL A 429 -1.16 -19.71 0.59
CA VAL A 429 0.07 -19.26 -0.09
C VAL A 429 1.29 -20.00 0.44
N PRO A 430 2.27 -20.40 -0.40
CA PRO A 430 3.57 -20.84 0.07
C PRO A 430 4.28 -19.73 0.86
N ARG A 431 4.97 -20.06 1.95
CA ARG A 431 5.58 -19.03 2.82
C ARG A 431 6.66 -18.22 2.11
N GLU A 432 7.37 -18.82 1.16
CA GLU A 432 8.35 -18.15 0.30
C GLU A 432 7.73 -17.10 -0.65
N GLU A 433 6.41 -17.17 -0.91
CA GLU A 433 5.66 -16.19 -1.70
C GLU A 433 4.98 -15.11 -0.82
N VAL A 434 5.38 -15.02 0.45
CA VAL A 434 5.02 -13.91 1.34
C VAL A 434 6.16 -12.91 1.34
N PHE A 435 5.90 -11.71 0.84
CA PHE A 435 6.86 -10.63 0.69
C PHE A 435 6.62 -9.58 1.77
N ILE A 436 7.46 -9.54 2.80
CA ILE A 436 7.38 -8.55 3.86
C ILE A 436 8.36 -7.40 3.62
N THR A 437 7.85 -6.19 3.70
CA THR A 437 8.62 -4.98 3.38
C THR A 437 9.21 -4.33 4.62
N GLN A 438 10.45 -3.88 4.50
CA GLN A 438 11.07 -3.01 5.49
C GLN A 438 10.56 -1.57 5.38
N TYR A 439 10.83 -0.75 6.39
CA TYR A 439 10.49 0.67 6.41
C TYR A 439 11.67 1.53 5.92
N PRO A 440 11.42 2.57 5.11
CA PRO A 440 12.45 3.47 4.61
C PRO A 440 13.04 4.37 5.70
N SER A 441 14.17 5.00 5.39
CA SER A 441 14.68 6.10 6.21
C SER A 441 13.82 7.34 5.96
N LEU A 442 13.41 8.00 7.04
CA LEU A 442 12.49 9.14 6.98
C LEU A 442 13.20 10.47 7.19
N THR A 443 14.27 10.47 8.00
CA THR A 443 14.92 11.67 8.54
C THR A 443 16.28 11.94 7.91
N GLU A 444 16.70 11.20 6.90
CA GLU A 444 17.97 11.43 6.21
C GLU A 444 17.74 12.10 4.86
N TYR A 445 18.69 12.92 4.42
CA TYR A 445 18.63 13.54 3.09
C TYR A 445 20.05 13.74 2.51
N ARG A 446 20.13 13.97 1.19
CA ARG A 446 21.38 14.33 0.53
C ARG A 446 21.64 15.84 0.63
N SER A 447 22.80 16.20 1.18
CA SER A 447 23.27 17.59 1.18
C SER A 447 23.76 18.01 -0.20
N VAL A 448 23.31 19.17 -0.69
CA VAL A 448 23.71 19.73 -2.00
C VAL A 448 25.10 20.39 -1.93
N GLU A 449 25.58 20.73 -0.73
CA GLU A 449 26.83 21.48 -0.52
C GLU A 449 28.05 20.59 -0.18
N GLY A 450 27.86 19.29 0.07
CA GLY A 450 28.93 18.35 0.45
C GLY A 450 29.39 17.48 -0.72
N SER A 451 30.65 17.61 -1.15
CA SER A 451 31.28 16.63 -2.05
C SER A 451 31.65 15.37 -1.27
N ASN A 452 30.69 14.47 -1.04
CA ASN A 452 30.83 13.01 -0.87
C ASN A 452 29.50 12.42 -0.38
N ALA A 453 29.35 11.09 -0.46
CA ALA A 453 28.12 10.32 -0.24
C ALA A 453 27.56 10.33 1.21
N ASP A 454 27.77 11.39 1.98
CA ASP A 454 27.33 11.50 3.37
C ASP A 454 25.87 12.00 3.42
N TYR A 455 25.01 11.19 4.03
CA TYR A 455 23.63 11.56 4.34
C TYR A 455 23.60 12.44 5.58
N GLU A 456 22.80 13.50 5.58
CA GLU A 456 22.64 14.38 6.73
C GLU A 456 21.31 14.12 7.45
N PRO A 457 21.29 14.21 8.79
CA PRO A 457 20.05 14.18 9.55
C PRO A 457 19.23 15.45 9.30
N CYS A 458 17.94 15.27 9.10
CA CYS A 458 16.93 16.30 8.96
C CYS A 458 16.64 16.93 10.33
N VAL A 459 16.86 18.23 10.50
CA VAL A 459 16.51 18.95 11.72
C VAL A 459 15.45 19.98 11.38
N ASP A 460 14.40 20.04 12.17
CA ASP A 460 13.37 21.06 11.97
C ASP A 460 13.95 22.43 12.31
N ASN A 461 14.01 23.31 11.32
CA ASN A 461 14.56 24.65 11.46
C ASN A 461 13.69 25.66 10.72
N ALA A 462 13.17 26.65 11.44
CA ALA A 462 12.33 27.70 10.88
C ALA A 462 13.04 28.59 9.84
N PHE A 463 14.37 28.53 9.74
CA PHE A 463 15.20 29.50 9.02
C PHE A 463 16.07 28.91 7.90
N ASP A 464 16.05 27.59 7.66
CA ASP A 464 16.88 26.96 6.63
C ASP A 464 16.15 26.70 5.30
N SER A 465 14.89 27.16 5.20
CA SER A 465 14.02 27.03 4.02
C SER A 465 13.65 25.58 3.66
N ARG A 466 14.01 24.59 4.48
CA ARG A 466 13.67 23.19 4.22
C ARG A 466 12.31 22.83 4.83
N PRO A 467 11.60 21.84 4.26
CA PRO A 467 10.40 21.32 4.89
C PRO A 467 10.71 20.79 6.30
N SER A 468 9.83 21.08 7.25
CA SER A 468 9.93 20.63 8.65
C SER A 468 8.81 19.63 8.95
N ILE A 469 9.01 18.70 9.89
CA ILE A 469 7.97 17.72 10.21
C ILE A 469 6.74 18.40 10.79
N VAL A 470 6.94 19.44 11.62
CA VAL A 470 5.91 20.40 12.05
C VAL A 470 5.97 21.66 11.19
N PRO A 471 4.91 22.49 11.14
CA PRO A 471 4.98 23.76 10.42
C PRO A 471 6.18 24.60 10.87
N SER A 472 6.99 25.11 9.94
CA SER A 472 8.23 25.84 10.23
C SER A 472 8.01 27.09 11.11
N ILE A 473 6.82 27.69 11.08
CA ILE A 473 6.44 28.79 11.98
C ILE A 473 6.20 28.36 13.43
N ILE A 474 6.22 27.06 13.74
CA ILE A 474 6.01 26.53 15.09
C ILE A 474 7.31 25.88 15.60
N SER A 475 8.22 25.43 14.74
CA SER A 475 9.52 24.86 15.14
C SER A 475 10.46 25.86 15.84
N TRP A 476 10.24 27.18 15.73
CA TRP A 476 10.94 28.19 16.55
C TRP A 476 10.51 28.23 18.03
N TRP A 477 9.41 27.56 18.41
CA TRP A 477 8.99 27.47 19.82
C TRP A 477 9.88 26.47 20.56
N PRO A 478 10.33 26.78 21.80
CA PRO A 478 11.17 25.86 22.56
C PRO A 478 10.53 24.47 22.69
N GLY A 479 11.26 23.43 22.26
CA GLY A 479 10.83 22.03 22.33
C GLY A 479 9.90 21.56 21.20
N MET A 480 9.59 22.40 20.20
CA MET A 480 8.84 21.99 19.01
C MET A 480 9.78 21.58 17.88
N GLY A 481 9.41 20.54 17.13
CA GLY A 481 10.16 20.03 15.99
C GLY A 481 11.19 18.96 16.35
N VAL A 482 11.65 18.23 15.34
CA VAL A 482 12.64 17.15 15.50
C VAL A 482 14.03 17.72 15.73
N THR A 483 14.66 17.33 16.85
CA THR A 483 16.03 17.74 17.21
C THR A 483 17.09 16.98 16.43
N LEU A 484 18.34 17.46 16.43
CA LEU A 484 19.47 16.76 15.83
C LEU A 484 19.67 15.36 16.43
N GLU A 485 19.60 15.23 17.75
CA GLU A 485 19.72 13.93 18.44
C GLU A 485 18.59 12.97 18.04
N ALA A 486 17.35 13.48 17.98
CA ALA A 486 16.19 12.71 17.54
C ALA A 486 16.31 12.28 16.07
N SER A 487 16.86 13.14 15.21
CA SER A 487 17.03 12.81 13.80
C SER A 487 18.15 11.81 13.53
N GLN A 488 19.29 11.96 14.22
CA GLN A 488 20.44 11.07 14.09
C GLN A 488 20.12 9.64 14.54
N GLY A 489 19.37 9.51 15.64
CA GLY A 489 18.98 8.20 16.18
C GLY A 489 17.74 7.58 15.52
N ALA A 490 16.92 8.33 14.78
CA ALA A 490 15.68 7.80 14.22
C ALA A 490 15.91 6.56 13.33
N PHE A 491 16.94 6.58 12.48
CA PHE A 491 17.25 5.41 11.67
C PHE A 491 17.94 4.31 12.47
N THR A 492 18.98 4.62 13.25
CA THR A 492 19.80 3.61 13.93
C THR A 492 19.13 2.97 15.14
N GLU A 493 18.31 3.72 15.86
CA GLU A 493 17.71 3.29 17.13
C GLU A 493 16.26 2.84 17.01
N VAL A 494 15.56 3.19 15.92
CA VAL A 494 14.15 2.83 15.70
C VAL A 494 13.95 2.03 14.41
N ILE A 495 14.25 2.62 13.25
CA ILE A 495 13.95 1.98 11.95
C ILE A 495 14.83 0.75 11.71
N SER A 496 16.13 0.82 11.99
CA SER A 496 17.06 -0.30 11.78
C SER A 496 16.77 -1.49 12.71
N PRO A 497 16.48 -1.30 14.03
CA PRO A 497 16.02 -2.39 14.88
C PRO A 497 14.70 -2.99 14.44
N LEU A 498 13.73 -2.17 13.99
CA LEU A 498 12.46 -2.65 13.42
C LEU A 498 12.70 -3.47 12.15
N ASN A 499 13.48 -2.95 11.21
CA ASN A 499 13.84 -3.64 9.97
C ASN A 499 14.63 -4.92 10.24
N SER A 500 15.42 -4.97 11.31
CA SER A 500 16.11 -6.19 11.75
C SER A 500 15.14 -7.23 12.30
N ALA A 501 14.03 -6.82 12.93
CA ALA A 501 12.97 -7.73 13.34
C ALA A 501 12.17 -8.24 12.12
N VAL A 502 11.88 -7.36 11.15
CA VAL A 502 11.30 -7.75 9.85
C VAL A 502 12.21 -8.74 9.12
N ALA A 503 13.51 -8.46 9.04
CA ALA A 503 14.48 -9.31 8.35
C ALA A 503 14.55 -10.72 8.96
N ALA A 504 14.41 -10.83 10.29
CA ALA A 504 14.44 -12.11 10.99
C ALA A 504 13.27 -13.05 10.59
N THR A 505 12.22 -12.54 9.96
CA THR A 505 11.12 -13.36 9.42
C THR A 505 11.56 -14.25 8.25
N HIS A 506 12.66 -13.92 7.57
CA HIS A 506 13.24 -14.76 6.53
C HIS A 506 13.65 -16.13 7.11
N ASP A 507 14.48 -16.12 8.14
CA ASP A 507 14.97 -17.35 8.76
C ASP A 507 13.87 -18.05 9.59
N ALA A 508 13.02 -17.27 10.28
CA ALA A 508 12.01 -17.81 11.18
C ALA A 508 10.77 -18.35 10.45
N GLU A 509 10.27 -17.63 9.45
CA GLU A 509 8.99 -17.93 8.79
C GLU A 509 9.14 -18.29 7.31
N ARG A 510 10.34 -18.20 6.73
CA ARG A 510 10.63 -18.39 5.29
C ARG A 510 9.99 -17.32 4.40
N TRP A 511 9.72 -16.15 4.96
CA TRP A 511 9.24 -15.02 4.17
C TRP A 511 10.35 -14.39 3.35
N THR A 512 9.98 -13.77 2.24
CA THR A 512 10.89 -13.02 1.39
C THR A 512 10.91 -11.56 1.85
N VAL A 513 12.09 -11.02 2.14
CA VAL A 513 12.24 -9.66 2.66
C VAL A 513 12.44 -8.68 1.50
N VAL A 514 11.65 -7.60 1.50
CA VAL A 514 11.72 -6.53 0.49
C VAL A 514 12.38 -5.30 1.13
N ASP A 515 13.66 -5.10 0.82
CA ASP A 515 14.51 -4.08 1.45
C ASP A 515 15.17 -3.11 0.45
N GLY A 516 15.14 -3.40 -0.85
CA GLY A 516 15.86 -2.62 -1.86
C GLY A 516 15.55 -1.11 -1.85
N HIS A 517 14.33 -0.73 -1.47
CA HIS A 517 13.92 0.68 -1.37
C HIS A 517 14.51 1.42 -0.15
N VAL A 518 14.96 0.71 0.89
CA VAL A 518 15.47 1.30 2.15
C VAL A 518 16.71 2.16 1.90
N PRO A 519 17.85 1.63 1.37
CA PRO A 519 19.02 2.46 1.11
C PRO A 519 18.76 3.55 0.07
N TRP A 520 17.84 3.28 -0.87
CA TRP A 520 17.45 4.22 -1.91
C TRP A 520 16.64 5.41 -1.39
N SER A 521 15.87 5.24 -0.30
CA SER A 521 15.07 6.31 0.31
C SER A 521 15.89 7.31 1.13
N ARG A 522 17.06 6.90 1.64
CA ARG A 522 17.93 7.73 2.52
C ARG A 522 18.28 9.13 2.01
N PRO A 523 18.56 9.37 0.72
CA PRO A 523 18.81 10.73 0.23
C PRO A 523 17.56 11.60 0.11
N TYR A 524 16.35 11.05 0.32
CA TYR A 524 15.08 11.65 -0.05
C TYR A 524 14.07 11.74 1.11
N GLY A 525 14.54 11.80 2.36
CA GLY A 525 13.69 12.00 3.53
C GLY A 525 12.97 13.34 3.54
N TYR A 526 12.29 13.65 4.65
CA TYR A 526 11.28 14.72 4.66
C TYR A 526 11.83 16.14 4.41
N CYS A 527 13.11 16.44 4.70
CA CYS A 527 13.73 17.74 4.40
C CYS A 527 14.33 17.85 2.99
N SER A 528 14.21 16.82 2.14
CA SER A 528 14.78 16.84 0.79
C SER A 528 14.18 17.96 -0.07
N LEU A 529 15.03 18.74 -0.75
CA LEU A 529 14.67 19.83 -1.67
C LEU A 529 14.65 19.42 -3.15
N GLU A 530 15.00 18.16 -3.46
CA GLU A 530 15.00 17.64 -4.83
C GLU A 530 13.77 16.77 -5.07
N GLN A 531 13.73 15.60 -4.47
CA GLN A 531 12.60 14.68 -4.48
C GLN A 531 12.38 14.25 -3.04
N ARG A 532 11.17 14.41 -2.54
CA ARG A 532 10.82 14.01 -1.18
C ARG A 532 9.97 12.74 -1.26
N HIS A 533 10.42 11.69 -0.59
CA HIS A 533 9.75 10.41 -0.53
C HIS A 533 8.81 10.28 0.65
N VAL A 534 8.77 11.29 1.51
CA VAL A 534 8.12 11.24 2.81
C VAL A 534 7.31 12.51 3.04
N ASN A 535 6.02 12.36 3.33
CA ASN A 535 5.15 13.47 3.73
C ASN A 535 5.46 13.91 5.17
N THR A 536 5.47 15.22 5.41
CA THR A 536 5.49 15.80 6.77
C THR A 536 4.11 15.68 7.45
N LEU A 537 4.03 16.01 8.74
CA LEU A 537 2.73 16.10 9.44
C LEU A 537 1.84 17.17 8.80
N PHE A 538 2.46 18.21 8.26
CA PHE A 538 1.75 19.27 7.58
C PHE A 538 1.26 18.81 6.22
N ASP A 539 2.12 18.26 5.36
CA ASP A 539 1.72 17.77 4.02
C ASP A 539 0.52 16.83 4.13
N SER A 540 0.60 15.88 5.06
CA SER A 540 -0.47 14.94 5.35
C SER A 540 -1.75 15.65 5.82
N ALA A 541 -1.70 16.57 6.79
CA ALA A 541 -2.89 17.30 7.20
C ALA A 541 -3.55 18.08 6.02
N TRP A 542 -2.77 18.56 5.07
CA TRP A 542 -3.25 19.27 3.88
C TRP A 542 -3.78 18.36 2.78
N VAL A 543 -3.12 17.23 2.51
CA VAL A 543 -3.49 16.34 1.41
C VAL A 543 -4.72 15.50 1.74
N GLN A 544 -4.86 15.06 3.00
CA GLN A 544 -5.98 14.21 3.44
C GLN A 544 -6.99 14.92 4.35
N GLY A 545 -6.66 16.10 4.90
CA GLY A 545 -7.63 16.99 5.53
C GLY A 545 -7.94 16.79 7.01
N ARG A 546 -7.02 16.28 7.87
CA ARG A 546 -7.13 16.37 9.36
C ARG A 546 -5.95 15.83 10.19
N VAL A 547 -6.07 16.03 11.52
CA VAL A 547 -5.05 15.94 12.61
C VAL A 547 -5.07 14.61 13.37
N TYR A 548 -3.86 14.11 13.63
CA TYR A 548 -3.48 12.86 14.29
C TYR A 548 -4.04 12.67 15.70
N SER A 549 -4.44 11.44 16.03
CA SER A 549 -4.63 11.00 17.42
C SER A 549 -3.37 10.28 17.91
N SER A 550 -2.67 10.87 18.89
CA SER A 550 -1.57 10.18 19.60
C SER A 550 -2.08 9.29 20.74
N GLU A 551 -3.37 9.34 21.06
CA GLU A 551 -3.97 8.64 22.19
C GLU A 551 -4.28 7.16 21.88
N ARG A 552 -4.03 6.70 20.66
CA ARG A 552 -4.39 5.35 20.21
C ARG A 552 -3.77 4.23 21.04
N ARG A 553 -4.59 3.28 21.50
CA ARG A 553 -4.15 2.06 22.18
C ARG A 553 -3.46 1.11 21.19
N ILE A 554 -2.40 0.43 21.64
CA ILE A 554 -1.65 -0.53 20.80
C ILE A 554 -1.81 -1.93 21.40
N GLY A 555 -2.57 -2.80 20.73
CA GLY A 555 -2.74 -4.19 21.14
C GLY A 555 -1.49 -5.03 20.95
N VAL A 556 -1.45 -6.20 21.61
CA VAL A 556 -0.46 -7.25 21.36
C VAL A 556 -1.21 -8.58 21.25
N VAL A 557 -0.85 -9.39 20.25
CA VAL A 557 -1.32 -10.79 20.18
C VAL A 557 -0.30 -11.73 20.77
N ARG A 558 -0.76 -12.70 21.58
CA ARG A 558 0.03 -13.86 21.95
C ARG A 558 -0.74 -15.14 21.75
N GLN A 559 -0.02 -16.24 21.54
CA GLN A 559 -0.60 -17.57 21.56
C GLN A 559 -0.78 -18.00 23.02
N SER A 560 -1.95 -18.56 23.35
CA SER A 560 -2.17 -19.21 24.65
C SER A 560 -1.23 -20.41 24.79
N THR A 561 -0.38 -20.41 25.81
CA THR A 561 0.40 -21.57 26.26
C THR A 561 -0.21 -22.14 27.54
N LEU A 562 -1.49 -22.51 27.51
CA LEU A 562 -2.03 -23.37 28.58
C LEU A 562 -1.62 -24.82 28.29
N PRO A 563 -0.81 -25.48 29.13
CA PRO A 563 -0.13 -26.75 28.77
C PRO A 563 -1.03 -27.98 28.56
N ASN A 564 -2.35 -27.87 28.71
CA ASN A 564 -3.25 -29.03 28.71
C ASN A 564 -4.57 -28.80 27.95
N ASP A 565 -4.64 -27.77 27.11
CA ASP A 565 -5.89 -27.49 26.38
C ASP A 565 -5.59 -27.15 24.91
N GLU A 566 -5.56 -28.18 24.07
CA GLU A 566 -5.52 -28.05 22.60
C GLU A 566 -6.77 -27.32 22.04
N SER A 567 -7.75 -26.96 22.89
CA SER A 567 -8.92 -26.16 22.53
C SER A 567 -8.90 -24.70 23.01
N ALA A 568 -7.80 -24.24 23.65
CA ALA A 568 -7.73 -22.88 24.19
C ALA A 568 -7.55 -21.79 23.09
N PRO A 569 -8.38 -20.71 23.09
CA PRO A 569 -8.36 -19.62 22.11
C PRO A 569 -7.01 -18.91 21.93
N HIS A 570 -6.82 -18.29 20.77
CA HIS A 570 -5.84 -17.20 20.61
C HIS A 570 -6.26 -16.03 21.49
N VAL A 571 -5.32 -15.46 22.25
CA VAL A 571 -5.61 -14.37 23.19
C VAL A 571 -5.02 -13.08 22.65
N LEU A 572 -5.88 -12.18 22.15
CA LEU A 572 -5.52 -10.77 22.05
C LEU A 572 -5.53 -10.19 23.46
N VAL A 573 -4.47 -9.45 23.80
CA VAL A 573 -4.38 -8.71 25.05
C VAL A 573 -4.16 -7.25 24.71
N TRP A 574 -5.11 -6.41 25.09
CA TRP A 574 -4.92 -4.96 25.11
C TRP A 574 -4.41 -4.56 26.50
N ASN A 575 -3.26 -3.88 26.54
CA ASN A 575 -2.73 -3.31 27.78
C ASN A 575 -3.35 -1.91 27.98
N ASP A 576 -4.08 -1.69 29.06
CA ASP A 576 -4.62 -0.38 29.48
C ASP A 576 -4.04 -0.01 30.86
N PRO A 577 -3.26 1.07 30.97
CA PRO A 577 -2.86 1.62 32.27
C PRO A 577 -3.60 2.92 32.65
N SER A 578 -4.50 3.41 31.81
CA SER A 578 -4.95 4.80 31.83
C SER A 578 -6.15 5.07 32.75
N TRP A 579 -6.05 4.81 34.06
CA TRP A 579 -6.94 5.47 35.04
C TRP A 579 -6.22 5.77 36.38
N PRO A 580 -5.94 7.05 36.72
CA PRO A 580 -5.28 7.41 37.99
C PRO A 580 -6.13 7.23 39.26
N GLY A 581 -7.29 6.58 39.20
CA GLY A 581 -8.12 6.47 40.41
C GLY A 581 -9.41 5.70 40.30
N GLY A 582 -9.40 4.41 39.99
CA GLY A 582 -10.61 3.59 40.07
C GLY A 582 -10.70 2.47 39.03
N LEU A 583 -10.54 1.25 39.53
CA LEU A 583 -10.73 -0.05 38.88
C LEU A 583 -10.00 -0.26 37.54
N PRO A 584 -8.98 -1.15 37.48
CA PRO A 584 -8.44 -1.57 36.19
C PRO A 584 -9.57 -2.19 35.37
N VAL A 585 -9.82 -1.65 34.18
CA VAL A 585 -10.60 -2.34 33.15
C VAL A 585 -9.86 -3.65 32.89
N GLY A 586 -10.53 -4.77 33.12
CA GLY A 586 -9.90 -6.08 32.89
C GLY A 586 -9.46 -6.19 31.43
N PRO A 587 -8.40 -6.98 31.14
CA PRO A 587 -7.98 -7.25 29.77
C PRO A 587 -9.19 -7.63 28.90
N CYS A 588 -9.39 -6.91 27.80
CA CYS A 588 -10.29 -7.38 26.75
C CYS A 588 -9.67 -8.66 26.19
N TYR A 589 -10.45 -9.73 26.16
CA TYR A 589 -10.04 -10.98 25.57
C TYR A 589 -10.95 -11.27 24.39
N LEU A 590 -10.36 -11.79 23.34
CA LEU A 590 -11.15 -12.40 22.28
C LEU A 590 -11.49 -13.84 22.71
N GLU A 591 -12.79 -14.16 22.78
CA GLU A 591 -13.23 -15.55 22.89
C GLU A 591 -13.58 -16.07 21.49
N GLY A 592 -12.89 -17.13 21.05
CA GLY A 592 -13.14 -17.77 19.75
C GLY A 592 -12.18 -18.93 19.49
N THR A 593 -12.58 -19.89 18.65
CA THR A 593 -11.76 -21.07 18.34
C THR A 593 -10.59 -20.77 17.39
N SER A 594 -10.54 -19.58 16.79
CA SER A 594 -9.49 -19.12 15.90
C SER A 594 -9.34 -17.59 15.99
N ILE A 595 -8.15 -17.02 15.73
CA ILE A 595 -7.93 -15.56 15.67
C ILE A 595 -8.80 -14.86 14.59
N LEU A 596 -9.42 -15.63 13.70
CA LEU A 596 -10.19 -15.16 12.56
C LEU A 596 -11.70 -15.04 12.85
N ASP A 597 -12.23 -15.78 13.84
CA ASP A 597 -13.67 -15.89 14.16
C ASP A 597 -14.05 -15.21 15.48
N THR A 598 -13.17 -14.40 16.02
CA THR A 598 -13.26 -13.88 17.37
C THR A 598 -14.10 -12.61 17.47
N SER A 599 -15.09 -12.64 18.36
CA SER A 599 -15.76 -11.45 18.88
C SER A 599 -15.04 -10.96 20.14
N ALA A 600 -14.92 -9.65 20.32
CA ALA A 600 -14.29 -9.08 21.51
C ALA A 600 -15.20 -9.16 22.73
N VAL A 601 -14.72 -9.81 23.78
CA VAL A 601 -15.39 -9.92 25.08
C VAL A 601 -14.55 -9.19 26.12
N CYS A 602 -14.93 -7.95 26.45
CA CYS A 602 -14.30 -7.21 27.53
C CYS A 602 -15.03 -7.49 28.85
N SER A 603 -14.27 -7.84 29.91
CA SER A 603 -14.84 -8.14 31.22
C SER A 603 -15.42 -6.88 31.88
N ASP A 604 -16.75 -6.85 31.93
CA ASP A 604 -17.63 -5.89 32.60
C ASP A 604 -17.68 -4.43 32.09
N ALA A 605 -18.93 -3.98 31.99
CA ALA A 605 -19.44 -2.69 31.56
C ALA A 605 -19.36 -2.41 30.05
N ARG A 606 -20.55 -2.38 29.42
CA ARG A 606 -20.94 -1.49 28.32
C ARG A 606 -19.75 -0.71 27.75
N TYR A 607 -19.12 -1.27 26.72
CA TYR A 607 -18.39 -0.45 25.76
C TYR A 607 -19.44 0.37 25.00
N GLU A 608 -20.04 1.36 25.68
CA GLU A 608 -20.46 2.54 24.95
C GLU A 608 -19.14 3.17 24.53
N PRO A 609 -18.83 3.24 23.21
CA PRO A 609 -17.72 4.05 22.77
C PRO A 609 -18.00 5.43 23.36
N GLU A 610 -17.19 5.84 24.35
CA GLU A 610 -17.29 7.19 24.88
C GLU A 610 -17.37 8.10 23.66
N THR A 611 -18.36 8.98 23.66
CA THR A 611 -18.51 10.07 22.72
C THR A 611 -17.32 11.02 22.91
N ARG A 612 -16.11 10.55 22.57
CA ARG A 612 -14.91 11.36 22.45
C ARG A 612 -15.18 12.31 21.31
N ASP A 613 -14.90 13.57 21.59
CA ASP A 613 -15.14 14.69 20.69
C ASP A 613 -14.63 14.34 19.29
N SER A 614 -15.55 14.27 18.33
CA SER A 614 -15.47 13.59 17.03
C SER A 614 -14.59 14.32 16.01
N SER A 615 -13.43 14.81 16.45
CA SER A 615 -12.54 15.68 15.67
C SER A 615 -11.19 15.06 15.34
N PHE A 616 -10.80 13.98 16.03
CA PHE A 616 -9.54 13.24 15.85
C PHE A 616 -9.77 11.88 15.21
N LEU A 617 -8.83 11.47 14.35
CA LEU A 617 -8.86 10.19 13.63
C LEU A 617 -7.81 9.26 14.25
N ASP A 618 -8.23 8.08 14.71
CA ASP A 618 -7.36 7.08 15.36
C ASP A 618 -6.55 6.23 14.36
N THR A 619 -6.76 6.45 13.05
CA THR A 619 -6.24 5.62 11.96
C THR A 619 -5.08 6.26 11.20
N SER A 620 -4.91 7.60 11.27
CA SER A 620 -3.90 8.29 10.47
C SER A 620 -2.50 8.27 11.08
N GLY A 621 -1.51 7.79 10.33
CA GLY A 621 -0.09 7.83 10.73
C GLY A 621 0.46 9.26 10.73
N ALA A 622 1.59 9.50 11.42
CA ALA A 622 2.23 10.82 11.47
C ALA A 622 3.04 11.16 10.20
N VAL A 623 3.54 10.14 9.51
CA VAL A 623 4.54 10.23 8.45
C VAL A 623 4.30 9.06 7.48
N HIS A 624 4.24 9.34 6.18
CA HIS A 624 3.95 8.33 5.15
C HIS A 624 4.78 8.57 3.89
N PRO A 625 4.94 7.55 3.03
CA PRO A 625 5.52 7.75 1.72
C PRO A 625 4.72 8.73 0.85
N THR A 626 5.40 9.51 0.01
CA THR A 626 4.78 10.23 -1.12
C THR A 626 4.56 9.28 -2.30
N LEU A 627 4.03 9.78 -3.42
CA LEU A 627 3.98 9.05 -4.69
C LEU A 627 5.35 8.44 -5.03
N PHE A 628 6.43 9.23 -4.97
CA PHE A 628 7.77 8.72 -5.25
C PHE A 628 8.24 7.68 -4.24
N GLY A 629 7.89 7.85 -2.96
CA GLY A 629 8.12 6.84 -1.94
C GLY A 629 7.43 5.51 -2.30
N HIS A 630 6.16 5.55 -2.71
CA HIS A 630 5.42 4.36 -3.16
C HIS A 630 5.92 3.79 -4.49
N CYS A 631 6.41 4.61 -5.43
CA CYS A 631 7.04 4.12 -6.65
C CYS A 631 8.33 3.34 -6.35
N GLY A 632 9.15 3.80 -5.39
CA GLY A 632 10.33 3.06 -4.95
C GLY A 632 9.97 1.78 -4.22
N TYR A 633 8.94 1.83 -3.38
CA TYR A 633 8.37 0.67 -2.71
C TYR A 633 7.90 -0.38 -3.73
N ALA A 634 7.12 0.05 -4.72
CA ALA A 634 6.63 -0.80 -5.80
C ALA A 634 7.77 -1.39 -6.63
N SER A 635 8.82 -0.60 -6.89
CA SER A 635 10.00 -1.06 -7.64
C SER A 635 10.72 -2.17 -6.88
N ALA A 636 10.84 -2.04 -5.55
CA ALA A 636 11.41 -3.07 -4.71
C ALA A 636 10.53 -4.33 -4.65
N LEU A 637 9.20 -4.20 -4.57
CA LEU A 637 8.28 -5.34 -4.65
C LEU A 637 8.44 -6.10 -5.97
N VAL A 638 8.38 -5.41 -7.10
CA VAL A 638 8.53 -6.02 -8.44
C VAL A 638 9.90 -6.69 -8.58
N THR A 639 10.97 -6.00 -8.18
CA THR A 639 12.34 -6.53 -8.26
C THR A 639 12.50 -7.80 -7.42
N THR A 640 12.01 -7.77 -6.18
CA THR A 640 12.14 -8.89 -5.25
C THR A 640 11.27 -10.06 -5.68
N LEU A 641 10.04 -9.79 -6.14
CA LEU A 641 9.16 -10.81 -6.71
C LEU A 641 9.91 -11.53 -7.84
N LEU A 642 10.40 -10.81 -8.85
CA LEU A 642 11.04 -11.42 -10.02
C LEU A 642 12.34 -12.18 -9.73
N ARG A 643 13.08 -11.79 -8.69
CA ARG A 643 14.35 -12.44 -8.30
C ARG A 643 14.14 -13.66 -7.40
N GLU A 644 13.31 -13.52 -6.37
CA GLU A 644 13.32 -14.44 -5.23
C GLU A 644 12.09 -15.33 -5.15
N GLY A 645 10.94 -14.92 -5.70
CA GLY A 645 9.80 -15.83 -5.68
C GLY A 645 10.04 -17.02 -6.62
N ARG A 646 9.16 -17.99 -6.60
CA ARG A 646 9.35 -19.23 -7.33
C ARG A 646 9.25 -19.04 -8.83
N ASP A 647 10.03 -19.85 -9.53
CA ASP A 647 9.80 -20.07 -10.96
C ASP A 647 8.38 -20.60 -11.12
N SER A 648 7.58 -19.80 -11.80
CA SER A 648 6.14 -19.94 -11.91
C SER A 648 5.76 -19.65 -13.34
N ASP A 649 4.76 -20.37 -13.83
CA ASP A 649 4.29 -20.32 -15.21
C ASP A 649 3.99 -18.89 -15.70
N TRP A 650 3.56 -18.00 -14.80
CA TRP A 650 3.29 -16.60 -15.13
C TRP A 650 4.57 -15.78 -15.37
N ARG A 651 5.71 -16.11 -14.73
CA ARG A 651 6.98 -15.39 -14.96
C ARG A 651 7.54 -15.65 -16.34
N ALA A 652 7.42 -16.88 -16.81
CA ALA A 652 7.82 -17.26 -18.16
C ALA A 652 7.04 -16.49 -19.24
N SER A 653 5.91 -15.86 -18.87
CA SER A 653 5.14 -15.02 -19.79
C SER A 653 5.69 -13.59 -19.91
N LEU A 654 6.50 -13.11 -18.96
CA LEU A 654 7.07 -11.76 -18.99
C LEU A 654 8.14 -11.60 -20.09
N ASP A 655 8.41 -10.36 -20.48
CA ASP A 655 9.48 -10.04 -21.43
C ASP A 655 10.84 -10.51 -20.86
N PRO A 656 11.53 -11.47 -21.52
CA PRO A 656 12.82 -11.97 -21.03
C PRO A 656 13.86 -10.87 -20.87
N ALA A 657 13.89 -9.86 -21.75
CA ALA A 657 14.84 -8.76 -21.64
C ALA A 657 14.59 -7.91 -20.39
N PHE A 658 13.32 -7.72 -20.04
CA PHE A 658 12.96 -7.03 -18.79
C PHE A 658 13.39 -7.86 -17.57
N VAL A 659 13.05 -9.15 -17.55
CA VAL A 659 13.43 -10.06 -16.45
C VAL A 659 14.94 -10.12 -16.28
N ASP A 660 15.68 -10.28 -17.38
CA ASP A 660 17.14 -10.31 -17.40
C ASP A 660 17.72 -8.99 -16.87
N SER A 661 17.16 -7.84 -17.24
CA SER A 661 17.62 -6.54 -16.73
C SER A 661 17.43 -6.40 -15.21
N VAL A 662 16.32 -6.92 -14.68
CA VAL A 662 16.02 -6.90 -13.24
C VAL A 662 16.96 -7.86 -12.51
N GLN A 663 17.21 -9.05 -13.06
CA GLN A 663 18.12 -10.04 -12.48
C GLN A 663 19.58 -9.57 -12.52
N ALA A 664 20.00 -8.89 -13.58
CA ALA A 664 21.33 -8.29 -13.71
C ALA A 664 21.54 -7.06 -12.82
N GLY A 665 20.46 -6.53 -12.21
CA GLY A 665 20.52 -5.31 -11.39
C GLY A 665 20.73 -4.04 -12.19
N GLU A 666 20.39 -4.06 -13.47
CA GLU A 666 20.55 -2.94 -14.40
C GLU A 666 19.36 -1.96 -14.29
N THR A 667 18.24 -2.40 -13.73
CA THR A 667 17.05 -1.54 -13.53
C THR A 667 17.23 -0.63 -12.31
N SER A 668 17.09 0.68 -12.51
CA SER A 668 17.05 1.65 -11.41
C SER A 668 15.86 1.37 -10.49
N LEU A 669 16.03 1.38 -9.16
CA LEU A 669 14.93 1.28 -8.18
C LEU A 669 13.89 2.42 -8.24
N GLN A 670 14.02 3.33 -9.21
CA GLN A 670 13.07 4.40 -9.53
C GLN A 670 12.34 4.19 -10.85
N PHE A 671 12.44 3.03 -11.50
CA PHE A 671 11.90 2.88 -12.86
C PHE A 671 10.38 3.18 -12.91
N LEU A 672 9.65 2.88 -11.83
CA LEU A 672 8.22 3.22 -11.67
C LEU A 672 7.94 4.69 -11.39
N CYS A 673 8.94 5.47 -10.99
CA CYS A 673 8.83 6.92 -10.79
C CYS A 673 8.86 7.70 -12.12
N SER A 674 9.03 7.02 -13.26
CA SER A 674 9.09 7.67 -14.57
C SER A 674 7.72 7.68 -15.25
N PRO A 675 7.27 8.80 -15.84
CA PRO A 675 6.08 8.83 -16.68
C PRO A 675 6.12 7.83 -17.84
N ALA A 676 7.32 7.52 -18.34
CA ALA A 676 7.52 6.55 -19.42
C ALA A 676 7.09 5.13 -19.01
N ALA A 677 7.20 4.76 -17.73
CA ALA A 677 6.71 3.49 -17.21
C ALA A 677 5.20 3.32 -17.42
N TRP A 678 4.47 4.44 -17.50
CA TRP A 678 3.01 4.51 -17.57
C TRP A 678 2.48 4.92 -18.95
N GLY A 679 3.37 5.08 -19.95
CA GLY A 679 2.99 5.29 -21.34
C GLY A 679 2.97 6.73 -21.82
N ALA A 680 3.66 7.64 -21.13
CA ALA A 680 4.04 8.90 -21.75
C ALA A 680 5.06 8.61 -22.87
N ASP A 681 4.77 9.04 -24.10
CA ASP A 681 5.77 9.08 -25.16
C ASP A 681 6.94 9.92 -24.65
N VAL A 682 8.14 9.33 -24.59
CA VAL A 682 9.37 10.08 -24.32
C VAL A 682 9.61 10.98 -25.53
N VAL A 683 9.11 12.21 -25.48
CA VAL A 683 9.67 13.27 -26.29
C VAL A 683 11.04 13.53 -25.69
N GLU A 684 12.09 12.93 -26.26
CA GLU A 684 13.46 13.30 -25.93
C GLU A 684 13.56 14.84 -26.04
N PRO A 685 14.06 15.54 -25.01
CA PRO A 685 14.39 16.94 -25.17
C PRO A 685 15.47 17.04 -26.24
N GLN A 686 15.16 17.73 -27.35
CA GLN A 686 16.11 18.04 -28.41
C GLN A 686 17.28 18.90 -27.93
#